data_AF-A0A7T8QVN6-F1
#
_entry.id   AF-A0A7T8QVN6-F1
#
_cell.length_a   1.000
_cell.length_b   1.000
_cell.length_c   1.000
_cell.angle_alpha   90.00
_cell.angle_beta   90.00
_cell.angle_gamma   90.00
#
_symmetry.space_group_name_H-M   'P 1'
#
loop_
_entity.id
_entity.type
_entity.pdbx_description
1 polymer ?
#
loop_
_entity_poly.entity_id
_entity_poly.type
_entity_poly.pdbx_seq_one_letter_code
_entity_poly.pdbx_strand_id
1 'polypeptide(L)'
;MPKHRLDLDGGSSSSKKVKDDPKPGFKMNPHTSLPYTPRYFELFLPREVHGPPEQPPTGSGKTTQIPQWCAEYAARESKSVACTQPRRVAAMSVAQRVSEEMDVSLGQEVGYSIRFEDCSGPRTILKYMTDGMLLREAMSDTMLDHYKVILLDEAHERTLATDILMGVLKTVIGHRNDLKLVIMSATLDAGKFQNYFDNAPLMNVPGRTHPVEIFYTPEPERDYLEAAIRTVIQIHMCEEQEGDALLFLTGQEEIEEACKRIKREIDNMGNEVGDLKCIPLYSTLPPNLQQRIFEPAPPKKANGAIGRKIVISTNIAETSLTIDGVVFVIDPGFSKQKVYNPRIRVESLLVSPISKASAQQRAGRAGRTKPGKCFRLYTEKAFKNEMQDNTYPEILRSNLGSVVLQLKKLGIDDLVHFDFMDPPAPETLMRALELLNYLAALDDDGNLTDLGAIMAEFPLDPQLAKMLIASCENNCSNEILSITAMLSVPQCFVRPNDAKKAADDSKLRFAHIDGDHLTLLNVYHAFKQNMEDPQWCYDNFVNYRSLKSADNVRQQLCRIMDRFNLKRTSTNFASKDYYINIRKALCAGFFMQVAHLERSGHYLTVKDNQIVQLHPSTCLDHKPEWVLYNEFVLTTKNYIRTVTDVKPDWLIKAAPQYYDMNNFPQCEAKRQLEQVIQREDLAYQLKSAVSFLNDLGADMDFFIHKGSEFLRDLILWKFSIFRRANILLQILILLIAFWSLVLLLIKVTLRLSKDVCKCGGSLRGQTVVLTGAESGLGYEMSLALMARGARIIMGTKSLKVGISACKKIMAITGESNILVRKLDLSSLESVRLFAEAVMEEESRLDALVLSEKTFLSKKYLTEDNFELLMGANYFGPFLLTHLLFPLLLRSGKPSDPSRLVFGLHSSYQWGELKLNNLNSEFAFDASRAFAASQRAQFYFARELSLRFKHLPVI
;
A
#
# COMPACT_ATOMS: atom_id res chain seq x y z
N MET A 1 -7.09 38.69 23.94
CA MET A 1 -8.00 39.65 24.62
C MET A 1 -8.48 40.65 23.57
N PRO A 2 -9.72 41.13 23.59
CA PRO A 2 -10.44 41.65 24.76
C PRO A 2 -11.30 40.60 25.49
N LYS A 3 -11.42 40.80 26.80
CA LYS A 3 -12.21 40.00 27.75
C LYS A 3 -13.62 40.58 27.82
N HIS A 4 -14.63 39.79 27.51
CA HIS A 4 -15.97 40.03 28.05
C HIS A 4 -16.22 39.05 29.20
N ARG A 5 -16.14 39.58 30.42
CA ARG A 5 -16.72 38.99 31.63
C ARG A 5 -18.22 39.25 31.56
N LEU A 6 -19.03 38.19 31.69
CA LEU A 6 -20.43 38.32 32.06
C LEU A 6 -20.47 38.34 33.59
N ASP A 7 -20.61 39.53 34.15
CA ASP A 7 -20.94 39.72 35.56
C ASP A 7 -22.44 39.50 35.76
N LEU A 8 -22.82 38.64 36.69
CA LEU A 8 -24.18 38.50 37.19
C LEU A 8 -24.15 38.79 38.68
N ASP A 9 -24.62 39.97 39.07
CA ASP A 9 -25.05 40.24 40.44
C ASP A 9 -26.16 41.32 40.48
N GLY A 10 -27.23 40.99 41.20
CA GLY A 10 -27.90 41.91 42.13
C GLY A 10 -29.19 42.64 41.70
N GLY A 11 -30.32 42.21 42.28
CA GLY A 11 -31.55 43.01 42.50
C GLY A 11 -32.79 42.48 41.78
N SER A 12 -34.00 42.42 42.34
CA SER A 12 -34.53 42.70 43.67
C SER A 12 -35.86 41.96 43.84
N SER A 13 -36.27 41.77 45.08
CA SER A 13 -37.47 41.07 45.54
C SER A 13 -38.80 41.63 45.01
N SER A 14 -39.69 40.79 44.50
CA SER A 14 -41.12 40.98 44.69
C SER A 14 -41.87 39.64 44.66
N SER A 15 -42.43 39.29 45.82
CA SER A 15 -43.33 38.16 46.03
C SER A 15 -44.66 38.38 45.30
N LYS A 16 -44.98 37.54 44.30
CA LYS A 16 -46.35 37.35 43.82
C LYS A 16 -46.68 35.86 43.73
N LYS A 17 -47.77 35.52 44.42
CA LYS A 17 -48.42 34.21 44.49
C LYS A 17 -48.59 33.59 43.09
N VAL A 18 -48.05 32.40 42.90
CA VAL A 18 -48.40 31.53 41.77
C VAL A 18 -49.71 30.84 42.11
N LYS A 19 -50.74 31.11 41.30
CA LYS A 19 -51.98 30.34 41.28
C LYS A 19 -51.71 28.98 40.61
N ASP A 20 -52.32 27.94 41.17
CA ASP A 20 -52.49 26.65 40.53
C ASP A 20 -53.09 26.81 39.12
N ASP A 21 -52.38 26.32 38.10
CA ASP A 21 -52.92 26.06 36.78
C ASP A 21 -52.80 24.55 36.49
N PRO A 22 -53.92 23.82 36.28
CA PRO A 22 -53.89 22.42 35.89
C PRO A 22 -54.02 22.27 34.37
N LYS A 23 -52.93 21.86 33.69
CA LYS A 23 -52.86 20.97 32.49
C LYS A 23 -51.45 21.04 31.88
N PRO A 24 -50.80 19.90 31.55
CA PRO A 24 -49.57 19.93 30.76
C PRO A 24 -49.93 20.31 29.32
N GLY A 25 -49.72 21.58 28.96
CA GLY A 25 -49.75 21.99 27.56
C GLY A 25 -48.71 21.18 26.80
N PHE A 26 -49.11 20.56 25.69
CA PHE A 26 -48.20 19.86 24.77
C PHE A 26 -47.06 20.82 24.38
N LYS A 27 -45.87 20.65 24.98
CA LYS A 27 -44.67 21.32 24.48
C LYS A 27 -44.46 20.82 23.05
N MET A 28 -44.36 21.74 22.10
CA MET A 28 -44.11 21.43 20.69
C MET A 28 -42.61 21.25 20.50
N ASN A 29 -42.21 20.20 19.79
CA ASN A 29 -40.82 19.96 19.42
C ASN A 29 -40.37 21.07 18.44
N PRO A 30 -39.33 21.86 18.77
CA PRO A 30 -38.89 23.00 17.96
C PRO A 30 -38.30 22.59 16.61
N HIS A 31 -37.90 21.32 16.45
CA HIS A 31 -37.30 20.82 15.21
C HIS A 31 -38.33 20.26 14.24
N THR A 32 -39.40 19.63 14.73
CA THR A 32 -40.43 19.00 13.89
C THR A 32 -41.74 19.78 13.84
N SER A 33 -41.94 20.75 14.73
CA SER A 33 -43.21 21.47 14.93
C SER A 33 -44.40 20.54 15.26
N LEU A 34 -44.12 19.33 15.76
CA LEU A 34 -45.11 18.37 16.26
C LEU A 34 -45.07 18.33 17.80
N PRO A 35 -46.15 17.90 18.48
CA PRO A 35 -46.10 17.65 19.92
C PRO A 35 -45.02 16.60 20.26
N TYR A 36 -44.28 16.82 21.35
CA TYR A 36 -43.36 15.79 21.85
C TYR A 36 -44.09 14.48 22.14
N THR A 37 -43.46 13.35 21.79
CA THR A 37 -44.00 12.01 22.05
C THR A 37 -43.96 11.67 23.55
N PRO A 38 -44.80 10.74 24.04
CA PRO A 38 -44.72 10.27 25.43
C PRO A 38 -43.34 9.74 25.83
N ARG A 39 -42.59 9.17 24.87
CA ARG A 39 -41.23 8.65 25.06
C ARG A 39 -40.20 9.75 25.36
N TYR A 40 -40.37 10.94 24.78
CA TYR A 40 -39.57 12.13 25.14
C TYR A 40 -39.73 12.45 26.63
N PHE A 41 -40.99 12.48 27.10
CA PHE A 41 -41.30 12.78 28.49
C PHE A 41 -40.73 11.72 29.46
N GLU A 42 -40.73 10.44 29.11
CA GLU A 42 -40.09 9.38 29.92
C GLU A 42 -38.56 9.56 30.03
N LEU A 43 -37.90 10.05 28.97
CA LEU A 43 -36.46 10.29 28.94
C LEU A 43 -36.05 11.61 29.61
N PHE A 44 -36.93 12.62 29.59
CA PHE A 44 -36.63 14.01 29.98
C PHE A 44 -37.24 14.44 31.33
N LEU A 45 -38.44 13.95 31.74
CA LEU A 45 -39.05 14.31 33.04
C LEU A 45 -38.22 13.94 34.27
N PRO A 46 -37.47 12.81 34.32
CA PRO A 46 -36.60 12.52 35.45
C PRO A 46 -35.47 13.55 35.63
N ARG A 47 -35.22 14.40 34.62
CA ARG A 47 -34.12 15.37 34.60
C ARG A 47 -34.54 16.81 35.01
N GLU A 48 -35.81 17.20 34.85
CA GLU A 48 -36.30 18.54 35.28
C GLU A 48 -36.38 18.71 36.82
N VAL A 49 -36.40 17.63 37.60
CA VAL A 49 -36.49 17.68 39.08
C VAL A 49 -35.17 18.12 39.75
N HIS A 50 -34.06 18.17 39.00
CA HIS A 50 -32.72 18.46 39.55
C HIS A 50 -31.93 19.53 38.78
N GLY A 51 -32.41 20.79 38.75
CA GLY A 51 -31.59 21.99 38.49
C GLY A 51 -30.81 22.05 37.14
N PRO A 52 -30.02 23.12 36.89
CA PRO A 52 -29.30 23.27 35.62
C PRO A 52 -28.16 22.24 35.50
N PRO A 53 -27.76 21.82 34.27
CA PRO A 53 -27.10 20.54 34.08
C PRO A 53 -25.58 20.61 34.37
N GLU A 54 -25.20 19.97 35.47
CA GLU A 54 -23.81 19.68 35.83
C GLU A 54 -23.28 18.45 35.08
N GLN A 55 -22.28 18.70 34.21
CA GLN A 55 -20.98 18.00 34.13
C GLN A 55 -20.88 16.51 33.74
N PRO A 56 -20.27 16.20 32.57
CA PRO A 56 -19.99 14.82 32.16
C PRO A 56 -18.52 14.22 31.96
N PRO A 57 -18.08 13.10 32.64
CA PRO A 57 -16.98 12.14 32.24
C PRO A 57 -17.38 10.87 31.40
N THR A 58 -16.51 10.09 30.73
CA THR A 58 -16.96 8.89 29.93
C THR A 58 -18.07 8.01 30.53
N GLY A 59 -19.29 8.09 29.98
CA GLY A 59 -20.54 7.57 30.59
C GLY A 59 -21.51 8.65 31.08
N SER A 60 -21.21 9.91 30.81
CA SER A 60 -21.91 11.04 31.39
C SER A 60 -22.75 11.87 30.44
N GLY A 61 -22.57 11.63 29.15
CA GLY A 61 -23.23 12.39 28.09
C GLY A 61 -22.41 13.53 27.46
N LYS A 62 -21.07 13.49 27.44
CA LYS A 62 -20.30 14.42 26.56
C LYS A 62 -20.76 14.29 25.11
N THR A 63 -20.68 13.05 24.60
CA THR A 63 -21.00 12.64 23.24
C THR A 63 -22.49 12.77 22.89
N THR A 64 -23.39 12.74 23.89
CA THR A 64 -24.84 12.90 23.67
C THR A 64 -25.29 14.35 23.86
N GLN A 65 -24.87 15.05 24.92
CA GLN A 65 -25.42 16.36 25.29
C GLN A 65 -24.69 17.54 24.62
N ILE A 66 -23.35 17.52 24.55
CA ILE A 66 -22.59 18.66 24.00
C ILE A 66 -22.96 18.92 22.52
N PRO A 67 -23.10 17.90 21.66
CA PRO A 67 -23.55 18.13 20.28
C PRO A 67 -24.96 18.71 20.17
N GLN A 68 -25.89 18.37 21.09
CA GLN A 68 -27.23 18.96 21.13
C GLN A 68 -27.17 20.46 21.43
N TRP A 69 -26.37 20.87 22.43
CA TRP A 69 -26.16 22.29 22.74
C TRP A 69 -25.50 23.04 21.57
N CYS A 70 -24.56 22.39 20.88
CA CYS A 70 -23.95 22.96 19.69
C CYS A 70 -24.96 23.10 18.54
N ALA A 71 -25.88 22.14 18.38
CA ALA A 71 -26.93 22.19 17.37
C ALA A 71 -27.91 23.35 17.64
N GLU A 72 -28.30 23.58 18.89
CA GLU A 72 -29.11 24.75 19.29
C GLU A 72 -28.39 26.08 18.99
N TYR A 73 -27.08 26.14 19.24
CA TYR A 73 -26.25 27.30 18.89
C TYR A 73 -26.17 27.53 17.37
N ALA A 74 -25.94 26.47 16.60
CA ALA A 74 -25.77 26.52 15.15
C ALA A 74 -27.09 26.76 14.38
N ALA A 75 -28.22 26.33 14.95
CA ALA A 75 -29.55 26.48 14.34
C ALA A 75 -29.92 27.93 14.01
N ARG A 76 -29.32 28.91 14.71
CA ARG A 76 -29.52 30.34 14.47
C ARG A 76 -29.00 30.83 13.11
N GLU A 77 -28.09 30.09 12.49
CA GLU A 77 -27.44 30.45 11.22
C GLU A 77 -27.70 29.42 10.10
N SER A 78 -28.64 28.49 10.29
CA SER A 78 -28.97 27.43 9.32
C SER A 78 -27.77 26.58 8.86
N LYS A 79 -26.76 26.41 9.72
CA LYS A 79 -25.59 25.53 9.50
C LYS A 79 -25.67 24.31 10.42
N SER A 80 -24.99 23.23 10.03
CA SER A 80 -25.02 21.96 10.76
C SER A 80 -23.84 21.78 11.72
N VAL A 81 -23.93 20.74 12.54
CA VAL A 81 -22.92 20.31 13.50
C VAL A 81 -22.42 18.92 13.13
N ALA A 82 -21.10 18.75 13.07
CA ALA A 82 -20.46 17.44 12.92
C ALA A 82 -19.87 16.99 14.26
N CYS A 83 -20.16 15.75 14.66
CA CYS A 83 -19.51 15.11 15.80
C CYS A 83 -18.80 13.84 15.32
N THR A 84 -17.46 13.83 15.36
CA THR A 84 -16.69 12.67 14.94
C THR A 84 -16.60 11.63 16.05
N GLN A 85 -16.53 10.37 15.66
CA GLN A 85 -16.35 9.22 16.52
C GLN A 85 -15.34 8.26 15.86
N PRO A 86 -14.30 7.82 16.57
CA PRO A 86 -13.35 6.84 16.01
C PRO A 86 -14.00 5.53 15.56
N ARG A 87 -15.09 5.12 16.22
CA ARG A 87 -15.73 3.81 16.05
C ARG A 87 -17.09 3.92 15.36
N ARG A 88 -17.27 3.13 14.30
CA ARG A 88 -18.54 3.03 13.54
C ARG A 88 -19.76 2.75 14.43
N VAL A 89 -19.65 1.75 15.31
CA VAL A 89 -20.74 1.34 16.20
C VAL A 89 -21.14 2.47 17.15
N ALA A 90 -20.16 3.25 17.63
CA ALA A 90 -20.41 4.39 18.50
C ALA A 90 -21.15 5.51 17.75
N ALA A 91 -20.73 5.85 16.53
CA ALA A 91 -21.41 6.85 15.70
C ALA A 91 -22.89 6.49 15.44
N MET A 92 -23.16 5.23 15.11
CA MET A 92 -24.53 4.75 14.85
C MET A 92 -25.38 4.74 16.13
N SER A 93 -24.87 4.17 17.22
CA SER A 93 -25.63 4.02 18.47
C SER A 93 -25.91 5.36 19.13
N VAL A 94 -24.95 6.29 19.12
CA VAL A 94 -25.16 7.64 19.67
C VAL A 94 -26.12 8.45 18.80
N ALA A 95 -26.04 8.34 17.46
CA ALA A 95 -26.98 9.02 16.58
C ALA A 95 -28.42 8.53 16.82
N GLN A 96 -28.62 7.20 16.92
CA GLN A 96 -29.91 6.62 17.29
C GLN A 96 -30.37 7.15 18.66
N ARG A 97 -29.51 7.10 19.66
CA ARG A 97 -29.84 7.57 21.02
C ARG A 97 -30.22 9.05 21.04
N VAL A 98 -29.48 9.91 20.35
CA VAL A 98 -29.74 11.36 20.32
C VAL A 98 -30.95 11.69 19.47
N SER A 99 -31.25 10.91 18.43
CA SER A 99 -32.52 11.04 17.70
C SER A 99 -33.72 10.78 18.62
N GLU A 100 -33.61 9.80 19.53
CA GLU A 100 -34.63 9.54 20.55
C GLU A 100 -34.70 10.64 21.62
N GLU A 101 -33.55 11.19 22.05
CA GLU A 101 -33.51 12.27 23.05
C GLU A 101 -34.07 13.60 22.50
N MET A 102 -33.84 13.88 21.21
CA MET A 102 -34.38 15.05 20.51
C MET A 102 -35.80 14.83 19.96
N ASP A 103 -36.34 13.62 20.11
CA ASP A 103 -37.65 13.20 19.61
C ASP A 103 -37.84 13.43 18.10
N VAL A 104 -36.82 13.03 17.33
CA VAL A 104 -36.77 13.13 15.86
C VAL A 104 -36.51 11.77 15.23
N SER A 105 -36.82 11.63 13.95
CA SER A 105 -36.53 10.39 13.21
C SER A 105 -35.06 10.36 12.79
N LEU A 106 -34.37 9.24 13.04
CA LEU A 106 -33.00 9.04 12.57
C LEU A 106 -32.92 9.18 11.04
N GLY A 107 -31.90 9.90 10.56
CA GLY A 107 -31.70 10.22 9.15
C GLY A 107 -32.40 11.49 8.68
N GLN A 108 -33.17 12.16 9.56
CA GLN A 108 -33.75 13.48 9.32
C GLN A 108 -32.92 14.55 10.01
N GLU A 109 -33.36 15.13 11.12
CA GLU A 109 -32.67 16.20 11.85
C GLU A 109 -31.38 15.71 12.52
N VAL A 110 -31.38 14.47 13.03
CA VAL A 110 -30.19 13.75 13.52
C VAL A 110 -29.88 12.62 12.56
N GLY A 111 -28.63 12.52 12.13
CA GLY A 111 -28.17 11.48 11.20
C GLY A 111 -26.77 10.97 11.52
N TYR A 112 -26.33 9.96 10.78
CA TYR A 112 -24.95 9.50 10.82
C TYR A 112 -24.36 9.25 9.44
N SER A 113 -23.03 9.34 9.33
CA SER A 113 -22.28 8.99 8.13
C SER A 113 -21.01 8.22 8.47
N ILE A 114 -20.92 6.98 7.98
CA ILE A 114 -19.78 6.09 8.18
C ILE A 114 -19.33 5.53 6.82
N ARG A 115 -18.12 4.96 6.76
CA ARG A 115 -17.63 4.39 5.50
C ARG A 115 -18.61 3.33 4.99
N PHE A 116 -19.08 3.55 3.77
CA PHE A 116 -20.07 2.75 3.05
C PHE A 116 -21.50 2.77 3.58
N GLU A 117 -21.88 3.71 4.43
CA GLU A 117 -23.26 3.82 4.94
C GLU A 117 -23.54 5.25 5.39
N ASP A 118 -24.50 5.90 4.74
CA ASP A 118 -24.91 7.27 5.05
C ASP A 118 -26.41 7.30 5.34
N CYS A 119 -26.74 7.70 6.56
CA CYS A 119 -28.10 7.87 7.06
C CYS A 119 -28.27 9.34 7.47
N SER A 120 -28.26 10.21 6.47
CA SER A 120 -28.48 11.65 6.62
C SER A 120 -29.24 12.20 5.40
N GLY A 121 -29.77 13.41 5.54
CA GLY A 121 -30.54 14.06 4.48
C GLY A 121 -30.45 15.59 4.56
N PRO A 122 -31.18 16.31 3.69
CA PRO A 122 -31.13 17.78 3.64
C PRO A 122 -31.56 18.48 4.93
N ARG A 123 -32.31 17.78 5.80
CA ARG A 123 -32.78 18.28 7.10
C ARG A 123 -31.78 18.06 8.25
N THR A 124 -30.68 17.34 8.01
CA THR A 124 -29.75 16.96 9.07
C THR A 124 -29.01 18.18 9.60
N ILE A 125 -29.29 18.52 10.86
CA ILE A 125 -28.64 19.61 11.60
C ILE A 125 -27.52 19.10 12.50
N LEU A 126 -27.59 17.84 12.94
CA LEU A 126 -26.58 17.17 13.73
C LEU A 126 -26.21 15.84 13.08
N LYS A 127 -24.97 15.73 12.63
CA LYS A 127 -24.45 14.52 11.99
C LYS A 127 -23.32 13.91 12.82
N TYR A 128 -23.51 12.67 13.26
CA TYR A 128 -22.46 11.85 13.83
C TYR A 128 -21.71 11.10 12.75
N MET A 129 -20.39 11.07 12.77
CA MET A 129 -19.66 10.42 11.70
C MET A 129 -18.33 9.85 12.17
N THR A 130 -17.76 8.94 11.38
CA THR A 130 -16.38 8.54 11.63
C THR A 130 -15.42 9.65 11.23
N ASP A 131 -14.30 9.78 11.93
CA ASP A 131 -13.22 10.73 11.61
C ASP A 131 -12.85 10.70 10.12
N GLY A 132 -12.68 9.50 9.56
CA GLY A 132 -12.35 9.32 8.14
C GLY A 132 -13.44 9.77 7.15
N MET A 133 -14.70 9.88 7.56
CA MET A 133 -15.77 10.45 6.73
C MET A 133 -15.72 11.97 6.71
N LEU A 134 -15.45 12.61 7.85
CA LEU A 134 -15.23 14.06 7.88
C LEU A 134 -14.00 14.44 7.06
N LEU A 135 -12.92 13.66 7.16
CA LEU A 135 -11.72 13.88 6.35
C LEU A 135 -12.00 13.75 4.85
N ARG A 136 -12.86 12.80 4.45
CA ARG A 136 -13.29 12.68 3.05
C ARG A 136 -14.14 13.87 2.60
N GLU A 137 -15.05 14.34 3.45
CA GLU A 137 -15.82 15.54 3.14
C GLU A 137 -14.90 16.75 2.95
N ALA A 138 -13.85 16.88 3.77
CA ALA A 138 -12.84 17.91 3.62
C ALA A 138 -12.09 17.85 2.27
N MET A 139 -11.97 16.67 1.65
CA MET A 139 -11.35 16.53 0.33
C MET A 139 -12.19 17.12 -0.80
N SER A 140 -13.52 17.17 -0.63
CA SER A 140 -14.44 17.80 -1.59
C SER A 140 -14.76 19.25 -1.23
N ASP A 141 -14.82 19.57 0.07
CA ASP A 141 -15.07 20.88 0.64
C ASP A 141 -13.98 21.20 1.68
N THR A 142 -12.88 21.78 1.22
CA THR A 142 -11.68 22.06 2.04
C THR A 142 -11.95 23.03 3.19
N MET A 143 -12.98 23.87 3.08
CA MET A 143 -13.37 24.85 4.10
C MET A 143 -14.46 24.33 5.03
N LEU A 144 -15.05 23.16 4.73
CA LEU A 144 -16.12 22.52 5.50
C LEU A 144 -17.28 23.49 5.78
N ASP A 145 -17.69 24.23 4.74
CA ASP A 145 -18.62 25.36 4.81
C ASP A 145 -20.01 24.97 5.33
N HIS A 146 -20.38 23.72 5.13
CA HIS A 146 -21.63 23.15 5.64
C HIS A 146 -21.72 23.19 7.18
N TYR A 147 -20.58 23.16 7.88
CA TYR A 147 -20.52 23.07 9.34
C TYR A 147 -20.25 24.41 10.02
N LYS A 148 -20.95 24.65 11.13
CA LYS A 148 -20.68 25.75 12.06
C LYS A 148 -19.87 25.31 13.26
N VAL A 149 -20.10 24.08 13.72
CA VAL A 149 -19.39 23.49 14.85
C VAL A 149 -18.92 22.10 14.46
N ILE A 150 -17.65 21.81 14.70
CA ILE A 150 -17.06 20.49 14.55
C ILE A 150 -16.57 20.03 15.92
N LEU A 151 -17.02 18.86 16.34
CA LEU A 151 -16.58 18.20 17.56
C LEU A 151 -15.72 17.00 17.19
N LEU A 152 -14.46 16.99 17.62
CA LEU A 152 -13.61 15.81 17.57
C LEU A 152 -13.70 15.08 18.91
N ASP A 153 -14.52 14.03 18.98
CA ASP A 153 -14.72 13.26 20.20
C ASP A 153 -13.72 12.11 20.33
N GLU A 154 -13.54 11.62 21.56
CA GLU A 154 -12.63 10.53 21.91
C GLU A 154 -11.20 10.77 21.38
N ALA A 155 -10.75 12.05 21.33
CA ALA A 155 -9.48 12.45 20.72
C ALA A 155 -8.24 11.80 21.37
N HIS A 156 -8.38 11.23 22.58
CA HIS A 156 -7.34 10.44 23.24
C HIS A 156 -7.06 9.09 22.57
N GLU A 157 -7.95 8.57 21.72
CA GLU A 157 -7.65 7.37 20.92
C GLU A 157 -6.55 7.64 19.88
N ARG A 158 -6.31 8.92 19.52
CA ARG A 158 -5.24 9.37 18.61
C ARG A 158 -5.16 8.50 17.34
N THR A 159 -6.33 8.31 16.72
CA THR A 159 -6.45 7.60 15.45
C THR A 159 -5.77 8.38 14.34
N LEU A 160 -5.39 7.68 13.28
CA LEU A 160 -4.72 8.29 12.13
C LEU A 160 -5.58 9.41 11.54
N ALA A 161 -6.88 9.18 11.32
CA ALA A 161 -7.78 10.18 10.77
C ALA A 161 -8.02 11.38 11.71
N THR A 162 -8.10 11.15 13.03
CA THR A 162 -8.23 12.25 14.02
C THR A 162 -7.01 13.16 13.98
N ASP A 163 -5.79 12.61 13.93
CA ASP A 163 -4.56 13.41 13.89
C ASP A 163 -4.46 14.26 12.61
N ILE A 164 -4.86 13.70 11.46
CA ILE A 164 -4.90 14.46 10.21
C ILE A 164 -5.96 15.56 10.27
N LEU A 165 -7.17 15.25 10.78
CA LEU A 165 -8.22 16.24 10.95
C LEU A 165 -7.79 17.38 11.86
N MET A 166 -7.04 17.11 12.93
CA MET A 166 -6.54 18.17 13.81
C MET A 166 -5.66 19.18 13.05
N GLY A 167 -4.72 18.71 12.22
CA GLY A 167 -3.86 19.60 11.43
C GLY A 167 -4.61 20.34 10.32
N VAL A 168 -5.53 19.67 9.64
CA VAL A 168 -6.40 20.30 8.64
C VAL A 168 -7.28 21.37 9.29
N LEU A 169 -7.98 21.03 10.37
CA LEU A 169 -8.89 21.94 11.05
C LEU A 169 -8.17 23.11 11.70
N LYS A 170 -6.94 22.93 12.22
CA LYS A 170 -6.10 24.03 12.71
C LYS A 170 -5.82 25.06 11.61
N THR A 171 -5.61 24.59 10.38
CA THR A 171 -5.46 25.48 9.21
C THR A 171 -6.78 26.14 8.83
N VAL A 172 -7.89 25.39 8.82
CA VAL A 172 -9.22 25.92 8.46
C VAL A 172 -9.69 26.99 9.44
N ILE A 173 -9.57 26.79 10.76
CA ILE A 173 -9.98 27.80 11.76
C ILE A 173 -9.14 29.09 11.68
N GLY A 174 -7.91 29.01 11.18
CA GLY A 174 -7.09 30.19 10.87
C GLY A 174 -7.68 31.06 9.76
N HIS A 175 -8.47 30.46 8.86
CA HIS A 175 -9.14 31.16 7.74
C HIS A 175 -10.63 31.42 8.03
N ARG A 176 -11.29 30.56 8.81
CA ARG A 176 -12.72 30.63 9.16
C ARG A 176 -12.93 30.96 10.63
N ASN A 177 -13.04 32.26 10.93
CA ASN A 177 -13.36 32.76 12.27
C ASN A 177 -14.78 32.39 12.74
N ASP A 178 -15.68 32.03 11.82
CA ASP A 178 -17.07 31.65 12.10
C ASP A 178 -17.20 30.20 12.59
N LEU A 179 -16.26 29.32 12.21
CA LEU A 179 -16.22 27.92 12.60
C LEU A 179 -15.78 27.75 14.05
N LYS A 180 -16.45 26.87 14.81
CA LYS A 180 -16.04 26.48 16.16
C LYS A 180 -15.56 25.03 16.18
N LEU A 181 -14.42 24.82 16.80
CA LEU A 181 -13.81 23.49 16.99
C LEU A 181 -13.85 23.14 18.48
N VAL A 182 -14.36 21.95 18.80
CA VAL A 182 -14.38 21.39 20.16
C VAL A 182 -13.64 20.06 20.15
N ILE A 183 -12.59 19.95 20.96
CA ILE A 183 -11.85 18.69 21.15
C ILE A 183 -12.31 18.07 22.47
N MET A 184 -12.88 16.87 22.40
CA MET A 184 -13.37 16.15 23.58
C MET A 184 -12.48 14.93 23.85
N SER A 185 -12.07 14.78 25.10
CA SER A 185 -11.17 13.71 25.54
C SER A 185 -11.57 13.19 26.92
N ALA A 186 -11.26 11.93 27.21
CA ALA A 186 -11.51 11.29 28.50
C ALA A 186 -10.27 11.29 29.41
N THR A 187 -9.08 11.56 28.87
CA THR A 187 -7.80 11.43 29.58
C THR A 187 -7.24 12.78 30.02
N LEU A 188 -6.44 12.77 31.08
CA LEU A 188 -5.82 13.95 31.72
C LEU A 188 -4.74 14.66 30.88
N ASP A 189 -4.33 14.11 29.74
CA ASP A 189 -3.35 14.75 28.83
C ASP A 189 -3.97 15.90 28.00
N ALA A 190 -4.80 16.72 28.66
CA ALA A 190 -5.44 17.89 28.08
C ALA A 190 -4.41 18.96 27.67
N GLY A 191 -3.28 19.03 28.39
CA GLY A 191 -2.23 20.01 28.14
C GLY A 191 -1.64 19.91 26.73
N LYS A 192 -1.48 18.68 26.19
CA LYS A 192 -0.96 18.50 24.83
C LYS A 192 -1.90 19.09 23.77
N PHE A 193 -3.20 18.84 23.90
CA PHE A 193 -4.21 19.40 23.00
C PHE A 193 -4.29 20.93 23.12
N GLN A 194 -4.25 21.47 24.33
CA GLN A 194 -4.24 22.92 24.54
C GLN A 194 -3.03 23.58 23.89
N ASN A 195 -1.83 23.06 24.13
CA ASN A 195 -0.59 23.59 23.57
C ASN A 195 -0.59 23.52 22.04
N TYR A 196 -1.09 22.43 21.47
CA TYR A 196 -1.18 22.26 20.02
C TYR A 196 -2.16 23.25 19.36
N PHE A 197 -3.28 23.57 20.02
CA PHE A 197 -4.24 24.58 19.57
C PHE A 197 -4.05 25.94 20.27
N ASP A 198 -2.81 26.46 20.24
CA ASP A 198 -2.46 27.83 20.67
C ASP A 198 -2.93 28.22 22.09
N ASN A 199 -2.77 27.30 23.04
CA ASN A 199 -3.23 27.40 24.43
C ASN A 199 -4.75 27.58 24.56
N ALA A 200 -5.51 26.80 23.79
CA ALA A 200 -6.97 26.79 23.84
C ALA A 200 -7.52 26.63 25.28
N PRO A 201 -8.68 27.23 25.60
CA PRO A 201 -9.31 27.06 26.91
C PRO A 201 -9.67 25.60 27.21
N LEU A 202 -9.37 25.14 28.43
CA LEU A 202 -9.76 23.83 28.92
C LEU A 202 -10.97 23.93 29.83
N MET A 203 -12.03 23.22 29.48
CA MET A 203 -13.15 22.94 30.37
C MET A 203 -12.97 21.54 30.95
N ASN A 204 -12.48 21.45 32.19
CA ASN A 204 -12.41 20.18 32.88
C ASN A 204 -13.76 19.83 33.49
N VAL A 205 -14.18 18.59 33.30
CA VAL A 205 -15.46 18.10 33.80
C VAL A 205 -15.22 16.91 34.73
N PRO A 206 -15.29 17.10 36.06
CA PRO A 206 -14.96 16.08 37.03
C PRO A 206 -15.87 14.88 36.90
N GLY A 207 -15.27 13.69 37.04
CA GLY A 207 -16.00 12.46 36.82
C GLY A 207 -16.82 12.00 38.01
N ARG A 208 -18.11 11.67 37.80
CA ARG A 208 -18.92 10.87 38.71
C ARG A 208 -18.73 9.38 38.41
N THR A 209 -17.58 8.81 38.78
CA THR A 209 -17.40 7.35 38.85
C THR A 209 -17.42 6.94 40.32
N HIS A 210 -18.12 5.85 40.63
CA HIS A 210 -18.02 5.22 41.93
C HIS A 210 -16.59 4.70 42.16
N PRO A 211 -16.12 4.61 43.42
CA PRO A 211 -14.78 4.12 43.71
C PRO A 211 -14.58 2.70 43.16
N VAL A 212 -13.40 2.46 42.59
CA VAL A 212 -12.98 1.16 42.06
C VAL A 212 -11.74 0.69 42.82
N GLU A 213 -11.84 -0.44 43.51
CA GLU A 213 -10.70 -1.07 44.18
C GLU A 213 -9.83 -1.79 43.14
N ILE A 214 -8.52 -1.58 43.18
CA ILE A 214 -7.57 -2.18 42.24
C ILE A 214 -6.76 -3.27 42.95
N PHE A 215 -6.80 -4.48 42.42
CA PHE A 215 -6.00 -5.61 42.87
C PHE A 215 -4.91 -5.93 41.83
N TYR A 216 -3.70 -6.21 42.29
CA TYR A 216 -2.57 -6.63 41.47
C TYR A 216 -2.13 -8.04 41.86
N THR A 217 -1.54 -8.78 40.92
CA THR A 217 -0.90 -10.05 41.27
C THR A 217 0.40 -9.81 42.05
N PRO A 218 0.76 -10.70 42.98
CA PRO A 218 2.03 -10.58 43.72
C PRO A 218 3.25 -10.83 42.83
N GLU A 219 3.09 -11.72 41.84
CA GLU A 219 4.15 -12.11 40.89
C GLU A 219 3.62 -12.04 39.45
N PRO A 220 4.51 -11.93 38.43
CA PRO A 220 4.11 -11.96 37.02
C PRO A 220 3.51 -13.31 36.62
N GLU A 221 2.38 -13.29 35.92
CA GLU A 221 1.72 -14.49 35.41
C GLU A 221 2.31 -14.90 34.05
N ARG A 222 2.67 -16.18 33.89
CA ARG A 222 3.23 -16.71 32.63
C ARG A 222 2.16 -16.91 31.56
N ASP A 223 0.99 -17.38 31.97
CA ASP A 223 -0.17 -17.57 31.10
C ASP A 223 -1.30 -16.70 31.63
N TYR A 224 -1.46 -15.54 31.01
CA TYR A 224 -2.47 -14.57 31.43
C TYR A 224 -3.89 -15.03 31.09
N LEU A 225 -4.07 -15.95 30.12
CA LEU A 225 -5.38 -16.51 29.77
C LEU A 225 -5.85 -17.47 30.86
N GLU A 226 -4.95 -18.33 31.34
CA GLU A 226 -5.22 -19.21 32.48
C GLU A 226 -5.56 -18.41 33.74
N ALA A 227 -4.73 -17.40 34.05
CA ALA A 227 -4.96 -16.54 35.20
C ALA A 227 -6.30 -15.79 35.10
N ALA A 228 -6.70 -15.36 33.89
CA ALA A 228 -7.97 -14.70 33.65
C ALA A 228 -9.16 -15.64 33.92
N ILE A 229 -9.13 -16.86 33.39
CA ILE A 229 -10.18 -17.86 33.59
C ILE A 229 -10.33 -18.19 35.09
N ARG A 230 -9.20 -18.44 35.76
CA ARG A 230 -9.17 -18.69 37.22
C ARG A 230 -9.78 -17.53 38.01
N THR A 231 -9.42 -16.30 37.65
CA THR A 231 -9.92 -15.09 38.33
C THR A 231 -11.43 -14.92 38.14
N VAL A 232 -11.94 -15.18 36.93
CA VAL A 232 -13.38 -15.14 36.64
C VAL A 232 -14.15 -16.12 37.52
N ILE A 233 -13.66 -17.35 37.63
CA ILE A 233 -14.31 -18.39 38.42
C ILE A 233 -14.26 -18.06 39.90
N GLN A 234 -13.13 -17.56 40.40
CA GLN A 234 -12.99 -17.11 41.77
C GLN A 234 -13.94 -15.96 42.11
N ILE A 235 -14.09 -14.97 41.22
CA ILE A 235 -15.07 -13.88 41.39
C ILE A 235 -16.49 -14.45 41.45
N HIS A 236 -16.83 -15.36 40.55
CA HIS A 236 -18.18 -15.94 40.49
C HIS A 236 -18.54 -16.73 41.75
N MET A 237 -17.57 -17.42 42.36
CA MET A 237 -17.79 -18.26 43.54
C MET A 237 -17.66 -17.52 44.88
N CYS A 238 -16.71 -16.59 45.00
CA CYS A 238 -16.31 -16.04 46.30
C CYS A 238 -16.87 -14.64 46.58
N GLU A 239 -17.22 -13.85 45.55
CA GLU A 239 -17.74 -12.51 45.77
C GLU A 239 -19.23 -12.56 46.12
N GLU A 240 -19.58 -12.01 47.30
CA GLU A 240 -20.98 -11.90 47.75
C GLU A 240 -21.72 -10.73 47.08
N GLN A 241 -20.98 -9.73 46.57
CA GLN A 241 -21.57 -8.57 45.91
C GLN A 241 -22.12 -8.96 44.53
N GLU A 242 -23.40 -8.69 44.29
CA GLU A 242 -24.00 -8.84 42.94
C GLU A 242 -23.37 -7.90 41.93
N GLY A 243 -23.18 -8.40 40.70
CA GLY A 243 -22.61 -7.61 39.62
C GLY A 243 -22.07 -8.48 38.50
N ASP A 244 -22.09 -7.91 37.30
CA ASP A 244 -21.56 -8.56 36.10
C ASP A 244 -20.04 -8.37 36.03
N ALA A 245 -19.40 -9.29 35.31
CA ALA A 245 -17.97 -9.28 35.05
C ALA A 245 -17.67 -8.86 33.61
N LEU A 246 -16.56 -8.14 33.43
CA LEU A 246 -16.00 -7.78 32.14
C LEU A 246 -14.53 -8.23 32.10
N LEU A 247 -14.23 -9.18 31.22
CA LEU A 247 -12.88 -9.67 30.98
C LEU A 247 -12.34 -9.12 29.67
N PHE A 248 -11.18 -8.49 29.70
CA PHE A 248 -10.47 -8.03 28.50
C PHE A 248 -9.52 -9.11 27.96
N LEU A 249 -9.65 -9.48 26.68
CA LEU A 249 -8.76 -10.39 25.95
C LEU A 249 -8.38 -9.79 24.59
N THR A 250 -7.51 -10.45 23.85
CA THR A 250 -6.82 -9.82 22.71
C THR A 250 -7.47 -10.09 21.36
N GLY A 251 -8.26 -11.16 21.22
CA GLY A 251 -8.89 -11.49 19.94
C GLY A 251 -9.89 -12.64 19.98
N GLN A 252 -10.51 -12.90 18.83
CA GLN A 252 -11.62 -13.86 18.69
C GLN A 252 -11.29 -15.27 19.19
N GLU A 253 -10.20 -15.89 18.71
CA GLU A 253 -9.86 -17.28 19.04
C GLU A 253 -9.70 -17.47 20.56
N GLU A 254 -9.02 -16.52 21.19
CA GLU A 254 -8.78 -16.49 22.62
C GLU A 254 -10.08 -16.29 23.42
N ILE A 255 -10.93 -15.38 22.97
CA ILE A 255 -12.24 -15.10 23.60
C ILE A 255 -13.15 -16.34 23.53
N GLU A 256 -13.23 -16.99 22.37
CA GLU A 256 -14.05 -18.18 22.21
C GLU A 256 -13.55 -19.37 23.05
N GLU A 257 -12.23 -19.52 23.16
CA GLU A 257 -11.64 -20.54 24.02
C GLU A 257 -11.91 -20.25 25.49
N ALA A 258 -11.73 -19.01 25.94
CA ALA A 258 -12.07 -18.60 27.30
C ALA A 258 -13.55 -18.86 27.63
N CYS A 259 -14.47 -18.46 26.74
CA CYS A 259 -15.90 -18.74 26.88
C CYS A 259 -16.18 -20.24 27.10
N LYS A 260 -15.56 -21.12 26.30
CA LYS A 260 -15.77 -22.57 26.40
C LYS A 260 -15.19 -23.13 27.69
N ARG A 261 -13.99 -22.72 28.07
CA ARG A 261 -13.29 -23.20 29.27
C ARG A 261 -14.02 -22.77 30.54
N ILE A 262 -14.37 -21.49 30.65
CA ILE A 262 -15.15 -20.96 31.78
C ILE A 262 -16.47 -21.72 31.91
N LYS A 263 -17.19 -21.90 30.79
CA LYS A 263 -18.46 -22.63 30.81
C LYS A 263 -18.29 -24.08 31.29
N ARG A 264 -17.28 -24.81 30.79
CA ARG A 264 -16.99 -26.18 31.22
C ARG A 264 -16.66 -26.25 32.72
N GLU A 265 -15.86 -25.32 33.23
CA GLU A 265 -15.48 -25.31 34.64
C GLU A 265 -16.68 -25.02 35.54
N ILE A 266 -17.56 -24.09 35.18
CA ILE A 266 -18.81 -23.83 35.91
C ILE A 266 -19.78 -25.01 35.82
N ASP A 267 -19.97 -25.61 34.64
CA ASP A 267 -20.86 -26.76 34.45
C ASP A 267 -20.39 -27.97 35.30
N ASN A 268 -19.07 -28.13 35.49
CA ASN A 268 -18.48 -29.18 36.33
C ASN A 268 -18.70 -28.97 37.84
N MET A 269 -19.03 -27.75 38.29
CA MET A 269 -19.25 -27.42 39.71
C MET A 269 -20.68 -27.73 40.19
N GLY A 270 -21.59 -28.12 39.29
CA GLY A 270 -22.94 -28.59 39.64
C GLY A 270 -23.90 -27.49 40.12
N ASN A 271 -24.89 -27.89 40.94
CA ASN A 271 -26.03 -27.03 41.30
C ASN A 271 -25.76 -26.03 42.44
N GLU A 272 -24.63 -26.15 43.13
CA GLU A 272 -24.28 -25.25 44.25
C GLU A 272 -23.85 -23.86 43.77
N VAL A 273 -23.39 -23.75 42.52
CA VAL A 273 -22.93 -22.50 41.91
C VAL A 273 -24.08 -21.84 41.12
N GLY A 274 -24.14 -20.50 41.19
CA GLY A 274 -25.11 -19.71 40.43
C GLY A 274 -24.87 -19.80 38.92
N ASP A 275 -25.90 -19.52 38.11
CA ASP A 275 -25.75 -19.61 36.66
C ASP A 275 -24.84 -18.49 36.13
N LEU A 276 -23.86 -18.85 35.29
CA LEU A 276 -22.95 -17.90 34.65
C LEU A 276 -23.23 -17.82 33.15
N LYS A 277 -23.63 -16.63 32.69
CA LYS A 277 -23.87 -16.36 31.27
C LYS A 277 -22.65 -15.76 30.61
N CYS A 278 -21.90 -16.56 29.85
CA CYS A 278 -20.73 -16.11 29.09
C CYS A 278 -21.13 -15.52 27.73
N ILE A 279 -20.74 -14.26 27.47
CA ILE A 279 -21.07 -13.55 26.22
C ILE A 279 -19.78 -13.01 25.58
N PRO A 280 -19.40 -13.48 24.38
CA PRO A 280 -18.23 -12.95 23.67
C PRO A 280 -18.51 -11.58 23.05
N LEU A 281 -17.49 -10.72 22.97
CA LEU A 281 -17.56 -9.42 22.29
C LEU A 281 -16.27 -9.06 21.54
N TYR A 282 -16.26 -9.25 20.21
CA TYR A 282 -15.16 -8.88 19.31
C TYR A 282 -15.67 -8.31 17.99
N SER A 283 -14.80 -7.64 17.21
CA SER A 283 -15.19 -6.78 16.07
C SER A 283 -15.90 -7.50 14.93
N THR A 284 -15.53 -8.76 14.67
CA THR A 284 -16.12 -9.60 13.62
C THR A 284 -17.46 -10.21 14.03
N LEU A 285 -17.93 -10.01 15.28
CA LEU A 285 -19.22 -10.54 15.70
C LEU A 285 -20.36 -9.87 14.92
N PRO A 286 -21.37 -10.65 14.51
CA PRO A 286 -22.60 -10.11 13.96
C PRO A 286 -23.30 -9.13 14.96
N PRO A 287 -23.78 -7.93 14.54
CA PRO A 287 -24.55 -6.97 15.36
C PRO A 287 -25.59 -7.55 16.35
N ASN A 288 -26.50 -8.44 15.92
CA ASN A 288 -27.45 -9.09 16.83
C ASN A 288 -26.77 -9.87 17.98
N LEU A 289 -25.60 -10.48 17.76
CA LEU A 289 -24.83 -11.15 18.80
C LEU A 289 -24.08 -10.15 19.68
N GLN A 290 -23.63 -9.03 19.13
CA GLN A 290 -23.05 -7.93 19.91
C GLN A 290 -24.09 -7.34 20.87
N GLN A 291 -25.35 -7.20 20.45
CA GLN A 291 -26.43 -6.68 21.29
C GLN A 291 -26.74 -7.57 22.50
N ARG A 292 -26.36 -8.85 22.48
CA ARG A 292 -26.60 -9.77 23.60
C ARG A 292 -25.87 -9.35 24.87
N ILE A 293 -24.83 -8.53 24.79
CA ILE A 293 -24.13 -7.99 25.97
C ILE A 293 -25.06 -7.15 26.86
N PHE A 294 -26.15 -6.61 26.31
CA PHE A 294 -27.16 -5.83 27.02
C PHE A 294 -28.26 -6.70 27.64
N GLU A 295 -28.26 -8.01 27.39
CA GLU A 295 -29.20 -8.91 28.06
C GLU A 295 -28.94 -8.91 29.57
N PRO A 296 -29.99 -9.07 30.40
CA PRO A 296 -29.83 -9.14 31.84
C PRO A 296 -29.05 -10.39 32.27
N ALA A 297 -28.45 -10.30 33.47
CA ALA A 297 -27.83 -11.44 34.14
C ALA A 297 -28.87 -12.53 34.48
N PRO A 298 -28.45 -13.80 34.59
CA PRO A 298 -29.30 -14.86 35.11
C PRO A 298 -29.83 -14.51 36.52
N PRO A 299 -31.06 -14.91 36.86
CA PRO A 299 -31.60 -14.70 38.20
C PRO A 299 -30.83 -15.52 39.24
N LYS A 300 -30.97 -15.14 40.51
CA LYS A 300 -30.45 -15.96 41.62
C LYS A 300 -31.15 -17.31 41.66
N LYS A 301 -30.40 -18.36 42.00
CA LYS A 301 -30.96 -19.69 42.28
C LYS A 301 -31.67 -19.71 43.63
N ALA A 302 -32.55 -20.69 43.81
CA ALA A 302 -33.33 -20.87 45.05
C ALA A 302 -32.46 -21.12 46.30
N ASN A 303 -31.23 -21.62 46.12
CA ASN A 303 -30.24 -21.80 47.18
C ASN A 303 -29.48 -20.51 47.56
N GLY A 304 -29.86 -19.36 46.99
CA GLY A 304 -29.19 -18.08 47.23
C GLY A 304 -27.98 -17.81 46.35
N ALA A 305 -27.55 -18.76 45.51
CA ALA A 305 -26.40 -18.59 44.64
C ALA A 305 -26.64 -17.51 43.57
N ILE A 306 -25.66 -16.62 43.42
CA ILE A 306 -25.77 -15.42 42.57
C ILE A 306 -25.60 -15.79 41.10
N GLY A 307 -26.61 -15.49 40.27
CA GLY A 307 -26.47 -15.53 38.82
C GLY A 307 -25.70 -14.31 38.31
N ARG A 308 -24.77 -14.52 37.37
CA ARG A 308 -23.93 -13.44 36.82
C ARG A 308 -23.85 -13.51 35.30
N LYS A 309 -23.68 -12.37 34.66
CA LYS A 309 -23.22 -12.29 33.27
C LYS A 309 -21.73 -11.98 33.26
N ILE A 310 -20.99 -12.65 32.39
CA ILE A 310 -19.63 -12.27 32.05
C ILE A 310 -19.54 -11.93 30.57
N VAL A 311 -19.11 -10.70 30.29
CA VAL A 311 -18.76 -10.26 28.94
C VAL A 311 -17.26 -10.43 28.75
N ILE A 312 -16.87 -11.19 27.75
CA ILE A 312 -15.46 -11.45 27.42
C ILE A 312 -15.16 -10.70 26.13
N SER A 313 -14.43 -9.60 26.23
CA SER A 313 -14.31 -8.60 25.16
C SER A 313 -12.88 -8.27 24.79
N THR A 314 -12.71 -7.81 23.54
CA THR A 314 -11.53 -7.03 23.14
C THR A 314 -11.55 -5.61 23.74
N ASN A 315 -10.63 -4.75 23.32
CA ASN A 315 -10.66 -3.32 23.66
C ASN A 315 -11.86 -2.55 23.06
N ILE A 316 -12.84 -3.23 22.44
CA ILE A 316 -14.14 -2.63 22.07
C ILE A 316 -14.92 -2.16 23.30
N ALA A 317 -14.82 -2.87 24.42
CA ALA A 317 -15.46 -2.47 25.67
C ALA A 317 -14.64 -1.44 26.48
N GLU A 318 -13.43 -1.11 26.01
CA GLU A 318 -12.50 -0.20 26.70
C GLU A 318 -12.97 1.25 26.63
N THR A 319 -13.54 1.64 25.48
CA THR A 319 -14.03 2.99 25.14
C THR A 319 -15.41 2.92 24.48
N SER A 320 -16.14 4.04 24.51
CA SER A 320 -17.43 4.24 23.80
C SER A 320 -18.65 3.36 24.15
N LEU A 321 -18.49 2.16 24.71
CA LEU A 321 -19.60 1.27 25.08
C LEU A 321 -19.85 1.25 26.60
N THR A 322 -21.11 1.39 27.01
CA THR A 322 -21.59 1.27 28.40
C THR A 322 -22.37 -0.03 28.55
N ILE A 323 -21.80 -1.02 29.22
CA ILE A 323 -22.52 -2.25 29.59
C ILE A 323 -23.01 -2.06 31.02
N ASP A 324 -24.32 -1.88 31.17
CA ASP A 324 -24.93 -1.71 32.48
C ASP A 324 -24.80 -2.99 33.31
N GLY A 325 -24.61 -2.83 34.63
CA GLY A 325 -24.48 -3.94 35.58
C GLY A 325 -23.05 -4.43 35.84
N VAL A 326 -22.05 -3.99 35.06
CA VAL A 326 -20.65 -4.37 35.28
C VAL A 326 -20.10 -3.76 36.57
N VAL A 327 -19.52 -4.63 37.40
CA VAL A 327 -18.92 -4.30 38.71
C VAL A 327 -17.52 -4.87 38.83
N PHE A 328 -17.25 -5.99 38.18
CA PHE A 328 -15.96 -6.66 38.22
C PHE A 328 -15.27 -6.53 36.86
N VAL A 329 -14.05 -6.02 36.85
CA VAL A 329 -13.21 -5.96 35.65
C VAL A 329 -12.00 -6.86 35.85
N ILE A 330 -11.69 -7.68 34.86
CA ILE A 330 -10.48 -8.50 34.81
C ILE A 330 -9.64 -7.97 33.65
N ASP A 331 -8.43 -7.49 33.97
CA ASP A 331 -7.51 -6.86 33.03
C ASP A 331 -6.18 -7.63 32.99
N PRO A 332 -5.96 -8.46 31.96
CA PRO A 332 -4.68 -9.11 31.71
C PRO A 332 -3.57 -8.17 31.25
N GLY A 333 -3.88 -6.92 30.86
CA GLY A 333 -2.86 -5.94 30.48
C GLY A 333 -2.41 -6.00 29.02
N PHE A 334 -3.12 -6.71 28.14
CA PHE A 334 -2.77 -6.85 26.72
C PHE A 334 -3.88 -6.37 25.77
N SER A 335 -3.47 -6.02 24.54
CA SER A 335 -4.35 -5.72 23.40
C SER A 335 -3.64 -6.05 22.08
N LYS A 336 -4.40 -6.32 21.01
CA LYS A 336 -3.82 -6.37 19.66
C LYS A 336 -3.73 -4.96 19.08
N GLN A 337 -2.54 -4.58 18.62
CA GLN A 337 -2.27 -3.29 18.00
C GLN A 337 -1.76 -3.49 16.57
N LYS A 338 -2.17 -2.58 15.69
CA LYS A 338 -1.64 -2.48 14.33
C LYS A 338 -0.24 -1.88 14.40
N VAL A 339 0.72 -2.55 13.77
CA VAL A 339 2.14 -2.17 13.70
C VAL A 339 2.60 -2.25 12.25
N TYR A 340 3.14 -1.16 11.75
CA TYR A 340 3.79 -1.07 10.45
C TYR A 340 5.30 -1.02 10.62
N ASN A 341 6.01 -1.91 9.92
CA ASN A 341 7.45 -1.89 9.83
C ASN A 341 7.88 -1.33 8.46
N PRO A 342 8.40 -0.09 8.39
CA PRO A 342 8.74 0.56 7.12
C PRO A 342 9.93 -0.08 6.40
N ARG A 343 10.80 -0.80 7.11
CA ARG A 343 12.00 -1.43 6.51
C ARG A 343 11.68 -2.64 5.66
N ILE A 344 10.67 -3.41 6.07
CA ILE A 344 10.21 -4.60 5.35
C ILE A 344 8.85 -4.38 4.68
N ARG A 345 8.27 -3.17 4.82
CA ARG A 345 6.99 -2.75 4.23
C ARG A 345 5.81 -3.65 4.63
N VAL A 346 5.86 -4.20 5.84
CA VAL A 346 4.83 -5.11 6.37
C VAL A 346 4.00 -4.40 7.43
N GLU A 347 2.69 -4.55 7.33
CA GLU A 347 1.74 -4.21 8.37
C GLU A 347 1.23 -5.50 9.03
N SER A 348 1.18 -5.53 10.36
CA SER A 348 0.70 -6.71 11.10
C SER A 348 0.00 -6.33 12.40
N LEU A 349 -0.77 -7.28 12.95
CA LEU A 349 -1.43 -7.16 14.25
C LEU A 349 -0.61 -7.93 15.29
N LEU A 350 -0.04 -7.20 16.24
CA LEU A 350 0.76 -7.78 17.32
C LEU A 350 0.04 -7.65 18.65
N VAL A 351 0.11 -8.68 19.48
CA VAL A 351 -0.29 -8.57 20.88
C VAL A 351 0.77 -7.75 21.61
N SER A 352 0.35 -6.69 22.28
CA SER A 352 1.24 -5.75 22.98
C SER A 352 0.65 -5.37 24.34
N PRO A 353 1.51 -5.06 25.33
CA PRO A 353 1.06 -4.50 26.59
C PRO A 353 0.26 -3.21 26.37
N ILE A 354 -0.75 -2.98 27.21
CA ILE A 354 -1.52 -1.73 27.21
C ILE A 354 -0.77 -0.60 27.90
N SER A 355 -1.22 0.63 27.67
CA SER A 355 -0.76 1.80 28.43
C SER A 355 -1.47 1.91 29.79
N LYS A 356 -0.91 2.73 30.68
CA LYS A 356 -1.54 3.07 31.97
C LYS A 356 -2.88 3.77 31.74
N ALA A 357 -2.99 4.63 30.73
CA ALA A 357 -4.25 5.26 30.34
C ALA A 357 -5.32 4.21 29.97
N SER A 358 -4.98 3.24 29.11
CA SER A 358 -5.88 2.12 28.78
C SER A 358 -6.27 1.30 30.03
N ALA A 359 -5.30 0.96 30.88
CA ALA A 359 -5.57 0.21 32.12
C ALA A 359 -6.48 0.97 33.09
N GLN A 360 -6.40 2.30 33.14
CA GLN A 360 -7.30 3.15 33.92
C GLN A 360 -8.71 3.19 33.30
N GLN A 361 -8.82 3.27 31.97
CA GLN A 361 -10.12 3.22 31.28
C GLN A 361 -10.83 1.88 31.47
N ARG A 362 -10.09 0.77 31.42
CA ARG A 362 -10.59 -0.57 31.73
C ARG A 362 -11.13 -0.63 33.15
N ALA A 363 -10.33 -0.22 34.14
CA ALA A 363 -10.76 -0.17 35.54
C ALA A 363 -12.00 0.71 35.74
N GLY A 364 -12.08 1.86 35.06
CA GLY A 364 -13.23 2.76 35.11
C GLY A 364 -14.55 2.14 34.64
N ARG A 365 -14.53 1.01 33.91
CA ARG A 365 -15.75 0.29 33.51
C ARG A 365 -16.47 -0.36 34.69
N ALA A 366 -15.75 -0.69 35.77
CA ALA A 366 -16.33 -1.25 37.00
C ALA A 366 -17.11 -0.21 37.83
N GLY A 367 -16.75 1.06 37.74
CA GLY A 367 -17.25 2.13 38.63
C GLY A 367 -18.42 2.94 38.07
N ARG A 368 -19.12 2.45 37.04
CA ARG A 368 -20.17 3.24 36.36
C ARG A 368 -21.53 3.23 37.06
N THR A 369 -21.94 2.08 37.57
CA THR A 369 -23.28 1.91 38.16
C THR A 369 -23.24 1.92 39.68
N LYS A 370 -22.19 1.37 40.28
CA LYS A 370 -21.97 1.25 41.72
C LYS A 370 -20.47 1.01 42.00
N PRO A 371 -20.02 1.01 43.26
CA PRO A 371 -18.64 0.67 43.60
C PRO A 371 -18.24 -0.69 43.03
N GLY A 372 -17.03 -0.78 42.48
CA GLY A 372 -16.57 -1.95 41.73
C GLY A 372 -15.14 -2.36 42.05
N LYS A 373 -14.70 -3.46 41.44
CA LYS A 373 -13.36 -4.04 41.63
C LYS A 373 -12.70 -4.30 40.27
N CYS A 374 -11.41 -4.01 40.16
CA CYS A 374 -10.60 -4.29 38.99
C CYS A 374 -9.42 -5.19 39.38
N PHE A 375 -9.33 -6.37 38.76
CA PHE A 375 -8.28 -7.35 38.96
C PHE A 375 -7.28 -7.26 37.81
N ARG A 376 -6.11 -6.68 38.07
CA ARG A 376 -5.01 -6.57 37.13
C ARG A 376 -4.09 -7.78 37.26
N LEU A 377 -3.95 -8.56 36.19
CA LEU A 377 -3.19 -9.82 36.20
C LEU A 377 -1.68 -9.58 36.01
N TYR A 378 -1.18 -8.52 36.60
CA TYR A 378 0.20 -8.08 36.55
C TYR A 378 0.53 -7.36 37.85
N THR A 379 1.83 -7.25 38.16
CA THR A 379 2.29 -6.64 39.41
C THR A 379 2.11 -5.12 39.39
N GLU A 380 1.95 -4.51 40.56
CA GLU A 380 1.93 -3.05 40.67
C GLU A 380 3.24 -2.41 40.17
N LYS A 381 4.37 -3.12 40.35
CA LYS A 381 5.68 -2.71 39.83
C LYS A 381 5.69 -2.66 38.30
N ALA A 382 5.14 -3.67 37.63
CA ALA A 382 5.02 -3.70 36.18
C ALA A 382 4.10 -2.56 35.67
N PHE A 383 2.97 -2.33 36.35
CA PHE A 383 2.10 -1.20 36.04
C PHE A 383 2.82 0.16 36.10
N LYS A 384 3.64 0.39 37.14
CA LYS A 384 4.34 1.67 37.33
C LYS A 384 5.53 1.86 36.40
N ASN A 385 6.33 0.80 36.20
CA ASN A 385 7.67 0.91 35.60
C ASN A 385 7.78 0.32 34.18
N GLU A 386 6.93 -0.62 33.79
CA GLU A 386 7.03 -1.32 32.51
C GLU A 386 5.98 -0.83 31.50
N MET A 387 4.78 -0.46 31.98
CA MET A 387 3.72 0.11 31.13
C MET A 387 3.98 1.58 30.79
N GLN A 388 3.75 1.94 29.53
CA GLN A 388 3.83 3.32 29.06
C GLN A 388 2.64 4.13 29.58
N ASP A 389 2.80 5.44 29.79
CA ASP A 389 1.70 6.27 30.32
C ASP A 389 0.53 6.33 29.34
N ASN A 390 0.81 6.57 28.05
CA ASN A 390 -0.16 6.66 26.97
C ASN A 390 0.20 5.70 25.84
N THR A 391 -0.82 5.25 25.10
CA THR A 391 -0.63 4.46 23.88
C THR A 391 -0.05 5.35 22.79
N TYR A 392 0.94 4.85 22.03
CA TYR A 392 1.47 5.60 20.90
C TYR A 392 0.38 5.95 19.87
N PRO A 393 0.32 7.21 19.39
CA PRO A 393 -0.56 7.62 18.31
C PRO A 393 -0.46 6.70 17.09
N GLU A 394 -1.59 6.46 16.43
CA GLU A 394 -1.67 5.51 15.31
C GLU A 394 -0.78 5.93 14.13
N ILE A 395 -0.56 7.24 13.94
CA ILE A 395 0.33 7.80 12.91
C ILE A 395 1.78 7.35 13.01
N LEU A 396 2.26 7.02 14.22
CA LEU A 396 3.63 6.56 14.44
C LEU A 396 3.83 5.08 14.12
N ARG A 397 2.75 4.32 13.89
CA ARG A 397 2.77 2.86 13.81
C ARG A 397 1.92 2.27 12.68
N SER A 398 1.50 3.09 11.72
CA SER A 398 0.64 2.67 10.60
C SER A 398 1.24 3.01 9.24
N ASN A 399 0.77 2.32 8.19
CA ASN A 399 1.11 2.69 6.83
C ASN A 399 0.42 4.01 6.44
N LEU A 400 1.20 4.98 5.95
CA LEU A 400 0.73 6.33 5.63
C LEU A 400 0.32 6.53 4.16
N GLY A 401 0.37 5.49 3.32
CA GLY A 401 0.07 5.61 1.88
C GLY A 401 -1.29 6.25 1.57
N SER A 402 -2.36 5.82 2.23
CA SER A 402 -3.70 6.41 2.05
C SER A 402 -3.76 7.86 2.57
N VAL A 403 -3.08 8.15 3.68
CA VAL A 403 -3.05 9.49 4.28
C VAL A 403 -2.31 10.48 3.42
N VAL A 404 -1.12 10.12 2.94
CA VAL A 404 -0.32 10.98 2.06
C VAL A 404 -1.11 11.31 0.80
N LEU A 405 -1.82 10.33 0.24
CA LEU A 405 -2.68 10.56 -0.93
C LEU A 405 -3.82 11.56 -0.62
N GLN A 406 -4.45 11.44 0.55
CA GLN A 406 -5.51 12.36 0.99
C GLN A 406 -4.98 13.77 1.27
N LEU A 407 -3.83 13.90 1.94
CA LEU A 407 -3.18 15.18 2.20
C LEU A 407 -2.80 15.90 0.90
N LYS A 408 -2.22 15.17 -0.06
CA LYS A 408 -1.90 15.70 -1.40
C LYS A 408 -3.15 16.15 -2.14
N LYS A 409 -4.26 15.40 -2.05
CA LYS A 409 -5.55 15.79 -2.61
C LYS A 409 -6.14 17.04 -1.96
N LEU A 410 -5.89 17.27 -0.67
CA LEU A 410 -6.25 18.49 0.04
C LEU A 410 -5.41 19.71 -0.35
N GLY A 411 -4.39 19.55 -1.22
CA GLY A 411 -3.48 20.62 -1.62
C GLY A 411 -2.33 20.85 -0.63
N ILE A 412 -2.03 19.88 0.23
CA ILE A 412 -0.93 19.95 1.18
C ILE A 412 0.32 19.35 0.54
N ASP A 413 1.19 20.22 0.02
CA ASP A 413 2.39 19.79 -0.68
C ASP A 413 3.57 19.48 0.23
N ASP A 414 3.78 20.31 1.25
CA ASP A 414 4.84 20.15 2.22
C ASP A 414 4.40 19.24 3.37
N LEU A 415 4.54 17.93 3.13
CA LEU A 415 4.23 16.90 4.11
C LEU A 415 5.27 16.81 5.22
N VAL A 416 6.46 17.39 5.05
CA VAL A 416 7.54 17.35 6.03
C VAL A 416 7.26 18.35 7.15
N HIS A 417 6.75 19.53 6.80
CA HIS A 417 6.41 20.59 7.76
C HIS A 417 4.92 20.70 8.03
N PHE A 418 4.10 19.74 7.57
CA PHE A 418 2.71 19.67 8.00
C PHE A 418 2.64 19.55 9.52
N ASP A 419 1.75 20.34 10.13
CA ASP A 419 1.66 20.52 11.58
C ASP A 419 1.00 19.30 12.25
N PHE A 420 1.66 18.15 12.24
CA PHE A 420 1.24 16.99 13.00
C PHE A 420 1.45 17.24 14.50
N MET A 421 0.49 16.82 15.32
CA MET A 421 0.68 16.83 16.78
C MET A 421 1.84 15.93 17.21
N ASP A 422 1.99 14.77 16.56
CA ASP A 422 3.14 13.88 16.67
C ASP A 422 3.57 13.47 15.26
N PRO A 423 4.63 14.06 14.69
CA PRO A 423 5.04 13.78 13.31
C PRO A 423 5.55 12.33 13.17
N PRO A 424 5.22 11.64 12.06
CA PRO A 424 5.73 10.31 11.79
C PRO A 424 7.25 10.33 11.53
N ALA A 425 7.88 9.16 11.66
CA ALA A 425 9.28 9.01 11.27
C ALA A 425 9.47 9.34 9.78
N PRO A 426 10.52 10.08 9.39
CA PRO A 426 10.77 10.43 7.98
C PRO A 426 10.82 9.21 7.06
N GLU A 427 11.37 8.09 7.53
CA GLU A 427 11.41 6.83 6.78
C GLU A 427 10.01 6.33 6.42
N THR A 428 9.04 6.40 7.33
CA THR A 428 7.65 5.98 7.07
C THR A 428 6.98 6.87 6.02
N LEU A 429 7.22 8.18 6.08
CA LEU A 429 6.71 9.13 5.09
C LEU A 429 7.34 8.89 3.71
N MET A 430 8.65 8.66 3.66
CA MET A 430 9.36 8.31 2.42
C MET A 430 8.82 7.03 1.79
N ARG A 431 8.51 5.99 2.58
CA ARG A 431 7.90 4.75 2.06
C ARG A 431 6.50 4.96 1.52
N ALA A 432 5.71 5.83 2.13
CA ALA A 432 4.39 6.18 1.61
C ALA A 432 4.49 6.94 0.27
N LEU A 433 5.41 7.90 0.17
CA LEU A 433 5.69 8.62 -1.08
C LEU A 433 6.20 7.68 -2.18
N GLU A 434 7.14 6.79 -1.85
CA GLU A 434 7.68 5.77 -2.76
C GLU A 434 6.57 4.82 -3.26
N LEU A 435 5.70 4.34 -2.35
CA LEU A 435 4.54 3.51 -2.71
C LEU A 435 3.63 4.23 -3.71
N LEU A 436 3.28 5.48 -3.44
CA LEU A 436 2.38 6.25 -4.31
C LEU A 436 3.02 6.61 -5.65
N ASN A 437 4.34 6.86 -5.69
CA ASN A 437 5.09 7.05 -6.93
C ASN A 437 5.09 5.74 -7.77
N TYR A 438 5.38 4.58 -7.17
CA TYR A 438 5.30 3.30 -7.90
C TYR A 438 3.88 2.99 -8.42
N LEU A 439 2.84 3.40 -7.70
CA LEU A 439 1.44 3.25 -8.16
C LEU A 439 1.07 4.28 -9.27
N ALA A 440 1.98 5.21 -9.59
CA ALA A 440 1.77 6.37 -10.45
C ALA A 440 0.66 7.32 -9.95
N ALA A 441 0.40 7.32 -8.64
CA ALA A 441 -0.49 8.27 -7.99
C ALA A 441 0.21 9.62 -7.75
N LEU A 442 1.53 9.59 -7.56
CA LEU A 442 2.39 10.77 -7.54
C LEU A 442 3.39 10.68 -8.70
N ASP A 443 3.78 11.83 -9.25
CA ASP A 443 4.91 11.91 -10.18
C ASP A 443 6.26 11.88 -9.44
N ASP A 444 7.37 12.00 -10.18
CA ASP A 444 8.73 11.97 -9.61
C ASP A 444 9.07 13.23 -8.79
N ASP A 445 8.34 14.33 -9.01
CA ASP A 445 8.45 15.58 -8.24
C ASP A 445 7.56 15.53 -6.97
N GLY A 446 6.74 14.49 -6.81
CA GLY A 446 5.84 14.31 -5.67
C GLY A 446 4.51 15.06 -5.77
N ASN A 447 4.12 15.49 -6.97
CA ASN A 447 2.81 16.10 -7.25
C ASN A 447 1.76 15.03 -7.52
N LEU A 448 0.50 15.36 -7.23
CA LEU A 448 -0.64 14.47 -7.48
C LEU A 448 -0.91 14.36 -8.98
N THR A 449 -0.90 13.15 -9.52
CA THR A 449 -1.25 12.89 -10.93
C THR A 449 -2.77 12.83 -11.12
N ASP A 450 -3.26 12.89 -12.36
CA ASP A 450 -4.68 12.68 -12.67
C ASP A 450 -5.18 11.32 -12.15
N LEU A 451 -4.35 10.28 -12.29
CA LEU A 451 -4.62 8.97 -11.75
C LEU A 451 -4.71 9.01 -10.21
N GLY A 452 -3.76 9.66 -9.54
CA GLY A 452 -3.76 9.85 -8.10
C GLY A 452 -4.99 10.62 -7.60
N ALA A 453 -5.39 11.65 -8.33
CA ALA A 453 -6.57 12.45 -8.03
C ALA A 453 -7.87 11.63 -8.10
N ILE A 454 -7.98 10.69 -9.04
CA ILE A 454 -9.09 9.73 -9.12
C ILE A 454 -8.97 8.67 -8.02
N MET A 455 -7.76 8.13 -7.77
CA MET A 455 -7.53 7.14 -6.72
C MET A 455 -7.95 7.65 -5.33
N ALA A 456 -7.68 8.92 -5.03
CA ALA A 456 -8.01 9.56 -3.75
C ALA A 456 -9.53 9.59 -3.47
N GLU A 457 -10.36 9.59 -4.50
CA GLU A 457 -11.83 9.63 -4.39
C GLU A 457 -12.42 8.29 -3.95
N PHE A 458 -11.67 7.20 -4.16
CA PHE A 458 -12.09 5.88 -3.73
C PHE A 458 -11.86 5.72 -2.22
N PRO A 459 -12.87 5.23 -1.45
CA PRO A 459 -12.70 4.79 -0.08
C PRO A 459 -11.92 3.47 -0.05
N LEU A 460 -10.68 3.43 -0.52
CA LEU A 460 -9.88 2.21 -0.68
C LEU A 460 -8.40 2.50 -0.38
N ASP A 461 -7.66 1.45 -0.09
CA ASP A 461 -6.20 1.56 -0.05
C ASP A 461 -5.67 1.86 -1.46
N PRO A 462 -4.56 2.61 -1.60
CA PRO A 462 -4.05 3.00 -2.91
C PRO A 462 -3.85 1.83 -3.88
N GLN A 463 -3.37 0.67 -3.39
CA GLN A 463 -3.22 -0.54 -4.20
C GLN A 463 -4.55 -1.03 -4.80
N LEU A 464 -5.62 -1.05 -3.98
CA LEU A 464 -6.96 -1.47 -4.40
C LEU A 464 -7.58 -0.46 -5.37
N ALA A 465 -7.41 0.84 -5.13
CA ALA A 465 -7.88 1.88 -6.03
C ALA A 465 -7.19 1.79 -7.41
N LYS A 466 -5.85 1.63 -7.42
CA LYS A 466 -5.08 1.42 -8.65
C LYS A 466 -5.54 0.18 -9.42
N MET A 467 -5.71 -0.94 -8.72
CA MET A 467 -6.19 -2.20 -9.29
C MET A 467 -7.56 -2.02 -9.96
N LEU A 468 -8.50 -1.36 -9.28
CA LEU A 468 -9.85 -1.13 -9.80
C LEU A 468 -9.83 -0.23 -11.05
N ILE A 469 -9.03 0.82 -11.07
CA ILE A 469 -8.92 1.71 -12.24
C ILE A 469 -8.25 0.98 -13.42
N ALA A 470 -7.11 0.33 -13.20
CA ALA A 470 -6.37 -0.41 -14.22
C ALA A 470 -7.13 -1.62 -14.79
N SER A 471 -8.11 -2.16 -14.05
CA SER A 471 -8.96 -3.25 -14.55
C SER A 471 -9.80 -2.87 -15.78
N CYS A 472 -10.04 -1.57 -16.00
CA CYS A 472 -10.75 -1.08 -17.18
C CYS A 472 -9.96 -1.33 -18.47
N GLU A 473 -8.62 -1.30 -18.41
CA GLU A 473 -7.74 -1.59 -19.55
C GLU A 473 -7.67 -3.08 -19.87
N ASN A 474 -7.90 -3.94 -18.87
CA ASN A 474 -7.87 -5.40 -18.99
C ASN A 474 -9.24 -6.03 -19.32
N ASN A 475 -10.28 -5.22 -19.55
CA ASN A 475 -11.64 -5.67 -19.86
C ASN A 475 -12.26 -6.64 -18.81
N CYS A 476 -11.94 -6.44 -17.53
CA CYS A 476 -12.41 -7.27 -16.41
C CYS A 476 -12.85 -6.43 -15.19
N SER A 477 -13.27 -5.20 -15.43
CA SER A 477 -13.57 -4.24 -14.36
C SER A 477 -14.78 -4.63 -13.51
N ASN A 478 -15.74 -5.39 -14.04
CA ASN A 478 -16.86 -5.90 -13.24
C ASN A 478 -16.43 -6.95 -12.21
N GLU A 479 -15.50 -7.84 -12.58
CA GLU A 479 -14.99 -8.89 -11.71
C GLU A 479 -14.06 -8.31 -10.65
N ILE A 480 -13.16 -7.40 -11.05
CA ILE A 480 -12.25 -6.72 -10.12
C ILE A 480 -13.03 -5.84 -9.14
N LEU A 481 -14.12 -5.20 -9.55
CA LEU A 481 -15.01 -4.47 -8.65
C LEU A 481 -15.60 -5.39 -7.56
N SER A 482 -16.02 -6.60 -7.93
CA SER A 482 -16.51 -7.61 -6.99
C SER A 482 -15.39 -8.11 -6.05
N ILE A 483 -14.19 -8.38 -6.57
CA ILE A 483 -13.03 -8.79 -5.74
C ILE A 483 -12.65 -7.68 -4.76
N THR A 484 -12.57 -6.43 -5.21
CA THR A 484 -12.27 -5.25 -4.39
C THR A 484 -13.26 -5.11 -3.24
N ALA A 485 -14.55 -5.32 -3.53
CA ALA A 485 -15.59 -5.28 -2.51
C ALA A 485 -15.46 -6.41 -1.48
N MET A 486 -15.13 -7.63 -1.92
CA MET A 486 -14.89 -8.78 -1.05
C MET A 486 -13.63 -8.62 -0.18
N LEU A 487 -12.59 -7.95 -0.67
CA LEU A 487 -11.37 -7.63 0.11
C LEU A 487 -11.60 -6.48 1.11
N SER A 488 -12.63 -5.65 0.89
CA SER A 488 -12.95 -4.51 1.75
C SER A 488 -13.82 -4.86 2.96
N VAL A 489 -14.18 -6.14 3.11
CA VAL A 489 -15.03 -6.65 4.21
C VAL A 489 -14.32 -7.75 4.99
N PRO A 490 -14.77 -8.07 6.22
CA PRO A 490 -14.23 -9.21 6.97
C PRO A 490 -14.37 -10.53 6.19
N GLN A 491 -13.53 -11.50 6.54
CA GLN A 491 -13.49 -12.82 5.89
C GLN A 491 -14.90 -13.43 5.74
N CYS A 492 -15.22 -13.87 4.52
CA CYS A 492 -16.55 -14.39 4.19
C CYS A 492 -16.74 -15.86 4.60
N PHE A 493 -15.68 -16.64 4.77
CA PHE A 493 -15.77 -18.05 5.17
C PHE A 493 -15.91 -18.20 6.68
N VAL A 494 -16.94 -18.93 7.10
CA VAL A 494 -17.18 -19.29 8.50
C VAL A 494 -16.59 -20.68 8.73
N ARG A 495 -15.75 -20.85 9.74
CA ARG A 495 -15.13 -22.14 10.05
C ARG A 495 -15.34 -22.52 11.52
N PRO A 496 -16.55 -23.02 11.88
CA PRO A 496 -16.86 -23.41 13.25
C PRO A 496 -15.93 -24.51 13.73
N ASN A 497 -15.61 -24.50 15.03
CA ASN A 497 -14.63 -25.43 15.59
C ASN A 497 -15.11 -26.89 15.60
N ASP A 498 -16.41 -27.09 15.74
CA ASP A 498 -17.15 -28.35 15.72
C ASP A 498 -17.42 -28.88 14.30
N ALA A 499 -17.46 -28.00 13.30
CA ALA A 499 -17.78 -28.34 11.91
C ALA A 499 -16.64 -28.03 10.92
N LYS A 500 -15.36 -28.04 11.37
CA LYS A 500 -14.19 -27.66 10.54
C LYS A 500 -14.15 -28.38 9.20
N LYS A 501 -14.31 -29.70 9.19
CA LYS A 501 -14.25 -30.51 7.97
C LYS A 501 -15.39 -30.15 6.99
N ALA A 502 -16.62 -30.00 7.49
CA ALA A 502 -17.75 -29.62 6.65
C ALA A 502 -17.60 -28.20 6.06
N ALA A 503 -17.03 -27.27 6.85
CA ALA A 503 -16.72 -25.92 6.37
C ALA A 503 -15.62 -25.94 5.30
N ASP A 504 -14.57 -26.75 5.48
CA ASP A 504 -13.48 -26.90 4.51
C ASP A 504 -14.00 -27.55 3.21
N ASP A 505 -14.81 -28.60 3.31
CA ASP A 505 -15.46 -29.26 2.16
C ASP A 505 -16.39 -28.30 1.40
N SER A 506 -17.16 -27.47 2.13
CA SER A 506 -18.01 -26.43 1.54
C SER A 506 -17.19 -25.37 0.80
N LYS A 507 -16.10 -24.90 1.41
CA LYS A 507 -15.20 -23.91 0.82
C LYS A 507 -14.55 -24.42 -0.47
N LEU A 508 -14.18 -25.70 -0.53
CA LEU A 508 -13.62 -26.33 -1.72
C LEU A 508 -14.59 -26.30 -2.92
N ARG A 509 -15.91 -26.23 -2.71
CA ARG A 509 -16.88 -26.08 -3.81
C ARG A 509 -16.74 -24.77 -4.58
N PHE A 510 -16.19 -23.73 -3.94
CA PHE A 510 -15.96 -22.43 -4.55
C PHE A 510 -14.50 -22.23 -4.98
N ALA A 511 -13.61 -23.14 -4.60
CA ALA A 511 -12.18 -23.03 -4.84
C ALA A 511 -11.88 -22.90 -6.33
N HIS A 512 -11.09 -21.89 -6.67
CA HIS A 512 -10.55 -21.72 -8.01
C HIS A 512 -9.09 -22.18 -8.03
N ILE A 513 -8.71 -22.95 -9.07
CA ILE A 513 -7.38 -23.55 -9.20
C ILE A 513 -6.24 -22.53 -9.19
N ASP A 514 -6.46 -21.35 -9.78
CA ASP A 514 -5.47 -20.27 -9.84
C ASP A 514 -5.39 -19.41 -8.55
N GLY A 515 -6.30 -19.60 -7.58
CA GLY A 515 -6.13 -19.04 -6.23
C GLY A 515 -7.33 -18.35 -5.58
N ASP A 516 -7.03 -17.67 -4.47
CA ASP A 516 -8.01 -17.22 -3.47
C ASP A 516 -8.83 -16.01 -3.92
N HIS A 517 -8.25 -15.05 -4.67
CA HIS A 517 -9.00 -13.90 -5.18
C HIS A 517 -10.16 -14.31 -6.10
N LEU A 518 -9.91 -15.32 -6.94
CA LEU A 518 -10.93 -15.89 -7.83
C LEU A 518 -11.93 -16.75 -7.06
N THR A 519 -11.49 -17.39 -5.97
CA THR A 519 -12.40 -18.06 -5.03
C THR A 519 -13.39 -17.07 -4.40
N LEU A 520 -12.92 -15.87 -3.99
CA LEU A 520 -13.80 -14.81 -3.49
C LEU A 520 -14.82 -14.35 -4.54
N LEU A 521 -14.39 -14.24 -5.80
CA LEU A 521 -15.27 -13.92 -6.93
C LEU A 521 -16.36 -14.99 -7.11
N ASN A 522 -15.98 -16.27 -7.06
CA ASN A 522 -16.93 -17.40 -7.16
C ASN A 522 -17.98 -17.36 -6.05
N VAL A 523 -17.56 -17.12 -4.80
CA VAL A 523 -18.49 -17.00 -3.67
C VAL A 523 -19.47 -15.84 -3.88
N TYR A 524 -18.97 -14.67 -4.30
CA TYR A 524 -19.83 -13.51 -4.54
C TYR A 524 -20.83 -13.76 -5.69
N HIS A 525 -20.39 -14.34 -6.80
CA HIS A 525 -21.27 -14.72 -7.90
C HIS A 525 -22.34 -15.73 -7.47
N ALA A 526 -21.95 -16.78 -6.75
CA ALA A 526 -22.88 -17.78 -6.24
C ALA A 526 -23.90 -17.16 -5.28
N PHE A 527 -23.49 -16.25 -4.40
CA PHE A 527 -24.38 -15.51 -3.52
C PHE A 527 -25.43 -14.70 -4.29
N LYS A 528 -25.03 -13.99 -5.35
CA LYS A 528 -25.95 -13.22 -6.19
C LYS A 528 -26.87 -14.11 -7.03
N GLN A 529 -26.37 -15.23 -7.52
CA GLN A 529 -27.17 -16.21 -8.28
C GLN A 529 -28.26 -16.86 -7.41
N ASN A 530 -27.98 -17.07 -6.12
CA ASN A 530 -28.94 -17.60 -5.15
C ASN A 530 -29.78 -16.49 -4.49
N MET A 531 -29.98 -15.36 -5.19
CA MET A 531 -30.86 -14.26 -4.78
C MET A 531 -30.59 -13.71 -3.36
N GLU A 532 -29.32 -13.74 -2.92
CA GLU A 532 -28.91 -13.25 -1.60
C GLU A 532 -29.61 -13.99 -0.44
N ASP A 533 -29.89 -15.29 -0.62
CA ASP A 533 -30.58 -16.10 0.38
C ASP A 533 -29.72 -16.32 1.66
N PRO A 534 -30.22 -15.92 2.86
CA PRO A 534 -29.56 -16.21 4.12
C PRO A 534 -29.41 -17.71 4.41
N GLN A 535 -30.35 -18.56 3.97
CA GLN A 535 -30.29 -19.99 4.21
C GLN A 535 -29.18 -20.63 3.38
N TRP A 536 -29.08 -20.29 2.10
CA TRP A 536 -27.95 -20.66 1.25
C TRP A 536 -26.59 -20.31 1.88
N CYS A 537 -26.49 -19.14 2.52
CA CYS A 537 -25.26 -18.74 3.19
C CYS A 537 -24.91 -19.66 4.36
N TYR A 538 -25.90 -20.03 5.17
CA TYR A 538 -25.74 -20.96 6.28
C TYR A 538 -25.29 -22.34 5.80
N ASP A 539 -25.97 -22.89 4.79
CA ASP A 539 -25.67 -24.23 4.24
C ASP A 539 -24.28 -24.32 3.58
N ASN A 540 -23.73 -23.17 3.15
CA ASN A 540 -22.43 -23.08 2.51
C ASN A 540 -21.32 -22.56 3.44
N PHE A 541 -21.58 -22.38 4.73
CA PHE A 541 -20.60 -21.85 5.69
C PHE A 541 -20.01 -20.49 5.26
N VAL A 542 -20.85 -19.63 4.67
CA VAL A 542 -20.47 -18.27 4.29
C VAL A 542 -21.22 -17.22 5.11
N ASN A 543 -20.55 -16.12 5.41
CA ASN A 543 -21.09 -15.07 6.27
C ASN A 543 -21.98 -14.13 5.45
N TYR A 544 -23.30 -14.24 5.66
CA TYR A 544 -24.32 -13.40 5.03
C TYR A 544 -24.04 -11.90 5.19
N ARG A 545 -23.59 -11.45 6.37
CA ARG A 545 -23.34 -10.02 6.63
C ARG A 545 -22.14 -9.51 5.87
N SER A 546 -21.06 -10.29 5.81
CA SER A 546 -19.89 -9.95 4.99
C SER A 546 -20.27 -9.82 3.53
N LEU A 547 -21.06 -10.76 2.99
CA LEU A 547 -21.51 -10.74 1.59
C LEU A 547 -22.47 -9.58 1.29
N LYS A 548 -23.41 -9.30 2.18
CA LYS A 548 -24.32 -8.15 2.03
C LYS A 548 -23.55 -6.82 2.13
N SER A 549 -22.58 -6.74 3.03
CA SER A 549 -21.69 -5.58 3.13
C SER A 549 -20.84 -5.43 1.87
N ALA A 550 -20.31 -6.52 1.31
CA ALA A 550 -19.55 -6.49 0.07
C ALA A 550 -20.44 -6.01 -1.09
N ASP A 551 -21.70 -6.45 -1.17
CA ASP A 551 -22.64 -5.97 -2.18
C ASP A 551 -22.89 -4.46 -2.08
N ASN A 552 -23.08 -3.93 -0.85
CA ASN A 552 -23.22 -2.49 -0.64
C ASN A 552 -21.95 -1.71 -1.03
N VAL A 553 -20.77 -2.18 -0.60
CA VAL A 553 -19.46 -1.61 -1.00
C VAL A 553 -19.35 -1.58 -2.52
N ARG A 554 -19.66 -2.71 -3.18
CA ARG A 554 -19.61 -2.86 -4.63
C ARG A 554 -20.50 -1.83 -5.31
N GLN A 555 -21.75 -1.67 -4.87
CA GLN A 555 -22.70 -0.70 -5.43
C GLN A 555 -22.21 0.75 -5.30
N GLN A 556 -21.54 1.10 -4.19
CA GLN A 556 -21.02 2.45 -4.01
C GLN A 556 -19.79 2.73 -4.85
N LEU A 557 -18.85 1.79 -4.90
CA LEU A 557 -17.70 1.85 -5.80
C LEU A 557 -18.18 1.95 -7.26
N CYS A 558 -19.25 1.25 -7.61
CA CYS A 558 -19.92 1.31 -8.91
C CYS A 558 -20.38 2.74 -9.26
N ARG A 559 -20.98 3.48 -8.30
CA ARG A 559 -21.40 4.88 -8.49
C ARG A 559 -20.22 5.83 -8.67
N ILE A 560 -19.11 5.58 -7.96
CA ILE A 560 -17.88 6.36 -8.11
C ILE A 560 -17.28 6.10 -9.50
N MET A 561 -17.21 4.84 -9.94
CA MET A 561 -16.76 4.50 -11.29
C MET A 561 -17.59 5.21 -12.37
N ASP A 562 -18.93 5.21 -12.23
CA ASP A 562 -19.81 5.92 -13.16
C ASP A 562 -19.56 7.43 -13.18
N ARG A 563 -19.37 8.05 -12.00
CA ARG A 563 -19.06 9.49 -11.86
C ARG A 563 -17.79 9.88 -12.61
N PHE A 564 -16.77 9.02 -12.59
CA PHE A 564 -15.49 9.24 -13.27
C PHE A 564 -15.41 8.62 -14.67
N ASN A 565 -16.55 8.18 -15.24
CA ASN A 565 -16.62 7.54 -16.57
C ASN A 565 -15.70 6.32 -16.74
N LEU A 566 -15.45 5.57 -15.68
CA LEU A 566 -14.66 4.34 -15.72
C LEU A 566 -15.51 3.19 -16.29
N LYS A 567 -15.09 2.64 -17.43
CA LYS A 567 -15.86 1.63 -18.16
C LYS A 567 -15.97 0.33 -17.37
N ARG A 568 -17.20 -0.09 -17.09
CA ARG A 568 -17.52 -1.42 -16.54
C ARG A 568 -17.66 -2.43 -17.67
N THR A 569 -16.72 -3.37 -17.72
CA THR A 569 -16.59 -4.37 -18.79
C THR A 569 -16.37 -5.73 -18.16
N SER A 570 -16.75 -6.77 -18.90
CA SER A 570 -16.48 -8.16 -18.54
C SER A 570 -16.10 -8.88 -19.83
N THR A 571 -15.01 -9.63 -19.77
CA THR A 571 -14.59 -10.50 -20.86
C THR A 571 -15.58 -11.67 -20.95
N ASN A 572 -15.80 -12.24 -22.14
CA ASN A 572 -16.65 -13.41 -22.26
C ASN A 572 -16.10 -14.57 -21.39
N PHE A 573 -16.93 -15.12 -20.52
CA PHE A 573 -16.56 -16.22 -19.61
C PHE A 573 -16.03 -17.47 -20.35
N ALA A 574 -16.48 -17.72 -21.58
CA ALA A 574 -15.99 -18.83 -22.40
C ALA A 574 -14.58 -18.58 -22.98
N SER A 575 -14.07 -17.34 -22.92
CA SER A 575 -12.73 -17.00 -23.36
C SER A 575 -11.69 -17.52 -22.37
N LYS A 576 -10.57 -18.02 -22.90
CA LYS A 576 -9.39 -18.36 -22.09
C LYS A 576 -8.83 -17.14 -21.35
N ASP A 577 -9.08 -15.94 -21.88
CA ASP A 577 -8.55 -14.70 -21.32
C ASP A 577 -9.33 -14.21 -20.09
N TYR A 578 -10.51 -14.75 -19.78
CA TYR A 578 -11.35 -14.28 -18.67
C TYR A 578 -10.58 -14.22 -17.34
N TYR A 579 -10.06 -15.36 -16.88
CA TYR A 579 -9.29 -15.42 -15.63
C TYR A 579 -7.90 -14.81 -15.76
N ILE A 580 -7.28 -14.87 -16.94
CA ILE A 580 -5.97 -14.27 -17.19
C ILE A 580 -6.03 -12.76 -17.04
N ASN A 581 -7.05 -12.10 -17.58
CA ASN A 581 -7.25 -10.66 -17.50
C ASN A 581 -7.47 -10.22 -16.06
N ILE A 582 -8.24 -10.97 -15.27
CA ILE A 582 -8.43 -10.71 -13.84
C ILE A 582 -7.08 -10.78 -13.10
N ARG A 583 -6.31 -11.85 -13.32
CA ARG A 583 -4.99 -12.04 -12.67
C ARG A 583 -3.99 -10.94 -13.07
N LYS A 584 -3.98 -10.50 -14.32
CA LYS A 584 -3.18 -9.35 -14.79
C LYS A 584 -3.60 -8.04 -14.11
N ALA A 585 -4.90 -7.81 -13.95
CA ALA A 585 -5.40 -6.64 -13.25
C ALA A 585 -5.00 -6.64 -11.75
N LEU A 586 -4.97 -7.80 -11.08
CA LEU A 586 -4.44 -7.92 -9.72
C LEU A 586 -2.98 -7.45 -9.66
N CYS A 587 -2.14 -7.83 -10.63
CA CYS A 587 -0.74 -7.40 -10.70
C CYS A 587 -0.60 -5.88 -10.78
N ALA A 588 -1.53 -5.15 -11.38
CA ALA A 588 -1.43 -3.69 -11.53
C ALA A 588 -1.49 -2.93 -10.18
N GLY A 589 -2.18 -3.47 -9.17
CA GLY A 589 -2.24 -2.88 -7.83
C GLY A 589 -1.31 -3.52 -6.81
N PHE A 590 -1.10 -4.83 -6.90
CA PHE A 590 -0.39 -5.63 -5.89
C PHE A 590 0.98 -6.14 -6.34
N PHE A 591 1.60 -5.52 -7.37
CA PHE A 591 2.94 -5.89 -7.83
C PHE A 591 4.03 -5.82 -6.75
N MET A 592 3.85 -5.01 -5.70
CA MET A 592 4.79 -4.97 -4.57
C MET A 592 4.62 -6.15 -3.60
N GLN A 593 3.46 -6.82 -3.63
CA GLN A 593 3.09 -7.93 -2.75
C GLN A 593 3.16 -9.26 -3.49
N VAL A 594 4.37 -9.62 -3.88
CA VAL A 594 4.66 -10.84 -4.64
C VAL A 594 5.72 -11.66 -3.93
N ALA A 595 5.59 -12.98 -3.99
CA ALA A 595 6.58 -13.92 -3.49
C ALA A 595 6.95 -14.98 -4.55
N HIS A 596 8.21 -15.41 -4.52
CA HIS A 596 8.78 -16.43 -5.40
C HIS A 596 9.08 -17.71 -4.62
N LEU A 597 8.79 -18.86 -5.20
CA LEU A 597 9.07 -20.17 -4.62
C LEU A 597 10.55 -20.55 -4.80
N GLU A 598 11.28 -20.68 -3.69
CA GLU A 598 12.66 -21.13 -3.72
C GLU A 598 12.75 -22.67 -3.80
N ARG A 599 13.88 -23.19 -4.29
CA ARG A 599 14.14 -24.65 -4.41
C ARG A 599 13.96 -25.45 -3.12
N SER A 600 14.12 -24.80 -1.97
CA SER A 600 13.95 -25.41 -0.64
C SER A 600 12.48 -25.51 -0.21
N GLY A 601 11.53 -25.02 -1.02
CA GLY A 601 10.09 -25.19 -0.84
C GLY A 601 9.42 -24.13 0.03
N HIS A 602 10.15 -23.10 0.48
CA HIS A 602 9.60 -21.88 1.07
C HIS A 602 9.50 -20.76 0.04
N TYR A 603 8.71 -19.73 0.34
CA TYR A 603 8.59 -18.56 -0.50
C TYR A 603 9.45 -17.41 0.02
N LEU A 604 9.92 -16.56 -0.88
CA LEU A 604 10.67 -15.36 -0.59
C LEU A 604 9.94 -14.15 -1.17
N THR A 605 9.64 -13.13 -0.34
CA THR A 605 8.99 -11.91 -0.84
C THR A 605 9.94 -11.08 -1.71
N VAL A 606 9.40 -10.49 -2.77
CA VAL A 606 10.15 -9.68 -3.74
C VAL A 606 10.71 -8.42 -3.06
N LYS A 607 11.99 -8.11 -3.34
CA LYS A 607 12.80 -7.01 -2.77
C LYS A 607 13.11 -7.11 -1.27
N ASP A 608 12.12 -7.38 -0.41
CA ASP A 608 12.31 -7.41 1.05
C ASP A 608 12.87 -8.74 1.59
N ASN A 609 12.92 -9.77 0.74
CA ASN A 609 13.51 -11.09 1.03
C ASN A 609 13.00 -11.73 2.33
N GLN A 610 11.71 -11.61 2.63
CA GLN A 610 11.10 -12.25 3.80
C GLN A 610 10.75 -13.69 3.48
N ILE A 611 11.20 -14.62 4.32
CA ILE A 611 10.86 -16.04 4.22
C ILE A 611 9.42 -16.21 4.71
N VAL A 612 8.56 -16.73 3.84
CA VAL A 612 7.12 -16.90 4.10
C VAL A 612 6.62 -18.26 3.62
N GLN A 613 5.46 -18.66 4.12
CA GLN A 613 4.70 -19.83 3.68
C GLN A 613 3.30 -19.43 3.24
N LEU A 614 2.67 -20.23 2.38
CA LEU A 614 1.25 -20.05 2.09
C LEU A 614 0.44 -20.27 3.37
N HIS A 615 -0.49 -19.36 3.67
CA HIS A 615 -1.34 -19.50 4.83
C HIS A 615 -2.21 -20.77 4.70
N PRO A 616 -2.42 -21.57 5.77
CA PRO A 616 -3.18 -22.82 5.70
C PRO A 616 -4.63 -22.69 5.24
N SER A 617 -5.15 -21.46 5.19
CA SER A 617 -6.49 -21.17 4.67
C SER A 617 -6.55 -20.98 3.15
N THR A 618 -5.45 -21.10 2.41
CA THR A 618 -5.50 -20.98 0.95
C THR A 618 -6.23 -22.16 0.32
N CYS A 619 -6.90 -21.93 -0.80
CA CYS A 619 -7.52 -22.98 -1.62
C CYS A 619 -6.54 -23.64 -2.61
N LEU A 620 -5.31 -23.13 -2.72
CA LEU A 620 -4.29 -23.69 -3.60
C LEU A 620 -3.84 -25.06 -3.08
N ASP A 621 -3.99 -26.08 -3.93
CA ASP A 621 -3.57 -27.46 -3.68
C ASP A 621 -2.11 -27.74 -4.11
N HIS A 622 -1.53 -26.81 -4.87
CA HIS A 622 -0.15 -26.84 -5.34
C HIS A 622 0.60 -25.56 -4.90
N LYS A 623 1.90 -25.52 -5.17
CA LYS A 623 2.75 -24.34 -4.91
C LYS A 623 3.14 -23.70 -6.25
N PRO A 624 2.47 -22.62 -6.69
CA PRO A 624 2.89 -21.89 -7.87
C PRO A 624 4.29 -21.29 -7.70
N GLU A 625 5.06 -21.16 -8.78
CA GLU A 625 6.40 -20.57 -8.69
C GLU A 625 6.35 -19.08 -8.28
N TRP A 626 5.33 -18.36 -8.76
CA TRP A 626 5.12 -16.95 -8.48
C TRP A 626 3.72 -16.74 -7.95
N VAL A 627 3.64 -16.04 -6.83
CA VAL A 627 2.36 -15.78 -6.18
C VAL A 627 2.23 -14.32 -5.78
N LEU A 628 1.03 -13.77 -6.00
CA LEU A 628 0.61 -12.48 -5.50
C LEU A 628 -0.22 -12.70 -4.24
N TYR A 629 -0.01 -11.89 -3.21
CA TYR A 629 -0.71 -12.01 -1.92
C TYR A 629 -1.34 -10.69 -1.47
N ASN A 630 -2.49 -10.77 -0.80
CA ASN A 630 -3.17 -9.59 -0.25
C ASN A 630 -2.64 -9.19 1.14
N GLU A 631 -2.30 -10.17 1.99
CA GLU A 631 -1.97 -9.89 3.39
C GLU A 631 -0.75 -10.69 3.87
N PHE A 632 0.11 -10.02 4.65
CA PHE A 632 1.22 -10.64 5.37
C PHE A 632 0.82 -10.86 6.82
N VAL A 633 0.95 -12.10 7.30
CA VAL A 633 0.52 -12.52 8.65
C VAL A 633 1.75 -12.96 9.45
N LEU A 634 2.09 -12.19 10.48
CA LEU A 634 3.23 -12.46 11.37
C LEU A 634 2.74 -13.25 12.59
N THR A 635 3.15 -14.51 12.70
CA THR A 635 2.89 -15.39 13.86
C THR A 635 4.20 -16.07 14.26
N THR A 636 4.14 -17.26 14.87
CA THR A 636 5.32 -18.12 15.07
C THR A 636 6.07 -18.38 13.75
N LYS A 637 5.33 -18.42 12.63
CA LYS A 637 5.87 -18.40 11.27
C LYS A 637 5.26 -17.24 10.49
N ASN A 638 5.95 -16.81 9.46
CA ASN A 638 5.43 -15.79 8.55
C ASN A 638 4.59 -16.46 7.47
N TYR A 639 3.36 -15.98 7.29
CA TYR A 639 2.46 -16.47 6.27
C TYR A 639 2.04 -15.36 5.33
N ILE A 640 1.76 -15.71 4.08
CA ILE A 640 1.05 -14.88 3.12
C ILE A 640 -0.36 -15.43 2.90
N ARG A 641 -1.37 -14.57 3.02
CA ARG A 641 -2.79 -14.94 2.99
C ARG A 641 -3.51 -14.28 1.82
N THR A 642 -4.49 -15.02 1.28
CA THR A 642 -5.24 -14.70 0.06
C THR A 642 -4.29 -14.58 -1.12
N VAL A 643 -3.96 -15.73 -1.69
CA VAL A 643 -2.86 -15.90 -2.64
C VAL A 643 -3.38 -16.29 -4.02
N THR A 644 -2.79 -15.75 -5.08
CA THR A 644 -3.13 -16.07 -6.48
C THR A 644 -1.89 -16.30 -7.32
N ASP A 645 -1.93 -17.33 -8.15
CA ASP A 645 -0.88 -17.65 -9.12
C ASP A 645 -0.75 -16.51 -10.15
N VAL A 646 0.49 -16.08 -10.42
CA VAL A 646 0.78 -15.02 -11.40
C VAL A 646 2.00 -15.40 -12.24
N LYS A 647 2.15 -14.78 -13.40
CA LYS A 647 3.32 -15.01 -14.25
C LYS A 647 4.32 -13.85 -14.16
N PRO A 648 5.63 -14.14 -14.22
CA PRO A 648 6.66 -13.11 -14.14
C PRO A 648 6.59 -12.07 -15.26
N ASP A 649 6.14 -12.44 -16.47
CA ASP A 649 5.99 -11.50 -17.59
C ASP A 649 4.91 -10.44 -17.32
N TRP A 650 3.88 -10.77 -16.55
CA TRP A 650 2.84 -9.81 -16.18
C TRP A 650 3.34 -8.78 -15.18
N LEU A 651 4.22 -9.19 -14.27
CA LEU A 651 4.80 -8.33 -13.24
C LEU A 651 5.70 -7.26 -13.88
N ILE A 652 6.56 -7.66 -14.82
CA ILE A 652 7.44 -6.74 -15.55
C ILE A 652 6.63 -5.74 -16.37
N LYS A 653 5.56 -6.20 -17.04
CA LYS A 653 4.69 -5.33 -17.85
C LYS A 653 3.83 -4.40 -17.01
N ALA A 654 3.33 -4.87 -15.87
CA ALA A 654 2.47 -4.09 -14.99
C ALA A 654 3.24 -2.98 -14.25
N ALA A 655 4.48 -3.27 -13.83
CA ALA A 655 5.25 -2.35 -13.00
C ALA A 655 6.76 -2.38 -13.34
N PRO A 656 7.17 -1.93 -14.54
CA PRO A 656 8.56 -2.01 -14.98
C PRO A 656 9.51 -1.22 -14.08
N GLN A 657 9.08 -0.07 -13.55
CA GLN A 657 9.86 0.75 -12.62
C GLN A 657 10.17 0.00 -11.32
N TYR A 658 9.23 -0.82 -10.82
CA TYR A 658 9.44 -1.60 -9.62
C TYR A 658 10.32 -2.82 -9.89
N TYR A 659 10.11 -3.51 -11.01
CA TYR A 659 10.91 -4.66 -11.45
C TYR A 659 12.12 -4.24 -12.30
N ASP A 660 12.81 -3.18 -11.91
CA ASP A 660 14.06 -2.76 -12.52
C ASP A 660 15.21 -3.64 -12.04
N MET A 661 15.80 -4.41 -12.96
CA MET A 661 16.87 -5.37 -12.67
C MET A 661 18.14 -4.70 -12.12
N ASN A 662 18.34 -3.39 -12.32
CA ASN A 662 19.48 -2.66 -11.76
C ASN A 662 19.37 -2.51 -10.24
N ASN A 663 18.16 -2.29 -9.73
CA ASN A 663 17.89 -2.14 -8.30
C ASN A 663 17.38 -3.41 -7.61
N PHE A 664 17.05 -4.45 -8.40
CA PHE A 664 16.55 -5.71 -7.87
C PHE A 664 17.65 -6.54 -7.17
N PRO A 665 17.43 -7.02 -5.93
CA PRO A 665 18.42 -7.79 -5.19
C PRO A 665 18.76 -9.12 -5.87
N GLN A 666 19.97 -9.62 -5.68
CA GLN A 666 20.41 -10.90 -6.25
C GLN A 666 19.70 -12.07 -5.55
N CYS A 667 18.81 -12.76 -6.27
CA CYS A 667 18.06 -13.94 -5.80
C CYS A 667 17.61 -14.82 -6.99
N GLU A 668 16.99 -15.98 -6.73
CA GLU A 668 16.47 -16.86 -7.80
C GLU A 668 15.40 -16.15 -8.63
N ALA A 669 14.52 -15.37 -7.98
CA ALA A 669 13.51 -14.54 -8.64
C ALA A 669 14.13 -13.60 -9.69
N LYS A 670 15.24 -12.92 -9.37
CA LYS A 670 15.95 -12.02 -10.31
C LYS A 670 16.40 -12.77 -11.57
N ARG A 671 17.01 -13.95 -11.38
CA ARG A 671 17.52 -14.76 -12.51
C ARG A 671 16.39 -15.18 -13.45
N GLN A 672 15.24 -15.55 -12.89
CA GLN A 672 14.07 -15.88 -13.72
C GLN A 672 13.52 -14.65 -14.45
N LEU A 673 13.43 -13.49 -13.78
CA LEU A 673 12.99 -12.25 -14.42
C LEU A 673 13.94 -11.82 -15.56
N GLU A 674 15.26 -11.92 -15.37
CA GLU A 674 16.26 -11.66 -16.42
C GLU A 674 16.08 -12.59 -17.63
N GLN A 675 15.82 -13.89 -17.40
CA GLN A 675 15.55 -14.84 -18.48
C GLN A 675 14.25 -14.50 -19.25
N VAL A 676 13.22 -14.05 -18.55
CA VAL A 676 11.96 -13.61 -19.17
C VAL A 676 12.19 -12.37 -20.03
N ILE A 677 12.90 -11.36 -19.51
CA ILE A 677 13.24 -10.14 -20.25
C ILE A 677 14.03 -10.48 -21.53
N GLN A 678 15.11 -11.28 -21.40
CA GLN A 678 15.91 -11.71 -22.55
C GLN A 678 15.10 -12.44 -23.62
N ARG A 679 14.15 -13.28 -23.18
CA ARG A 679 13.26 -14.01 -24.10
C ARG A 679 12.28 -13.07 -24.81
N GLU A 680 11.74 -12.06 -24.11
CA GLU A 680 10.85 -11.07 -24.72
C GLU A 680 11.59 -10.16 -25.70
N ASP A 681 12.82 -9.72 -25.37
CA ASP A 681 13.68 -8.94 -26.26
C ASP A 681 14.00 -9.71 -27.55
N LEU A 682 14.35 -10.99 -27.43
CA LEU A 682 14.59 -11.86 -28.58
C LEU A 682 13.32 -12.01 -29.45
N ALA A 683 12.16 -12.18 -28.82
CA ALA A 683 10.88 -12.29 -29.53
C ALA A 683 10.49 -10.97 -30.22
N TYR A 684 10.79 -9.81 -29.61
CA TYR A 684 10.58 -8.50 -30.19
C TYR A 684 11.49 -8.28 -31.41
N GLN A 685 12.78 -8.60 -31.30
CA GLN A 685 13.73 -8.56 -32.41
C GLN A 685 13.29 -9.44 -33.58
N LEU A 686 12.80 -10.66 -33.31
CA LEU A 686 12.27 -11.56 -34.34
C LEU A 686 11.02 -10.98 -35.01
N LYS A 687 10.08 -10.39 -34.25
CA LYS A 687 8.87 -9.77 -34.81
C LYS A 687 9.21 -8.55 -35.67
N SER A 688 10.14 -7.71 -35.23
CA SER A 688 10.62 -6.55 -35.99
C SER A 688 11.32 -6.98 -37.29
N ALA A 689 12.12 -8.06 -37.24
CA ALA A 689 12.72 -8.63 -38.44
C ALA A 689 11.66 -9.19 -39.42
N VAL A 690 10.59 -9.82 -38.92
CA VAL A 690 9.48 -10.31 -39.76
C VAL A 690 8.67 -9.16 -40.35
N SER A 691 8.38 -8.09 -39.61
CA SER A 691 7.65 -6.94 -40.17
C SER A 691 8.48 -6.21 -41.22
N PHE A 692 9.79 -6.06 -41.00
CA PHE A 692 10.71 -5.50 -41.99
C PHE A 692 10.77 -6.32 -43.28
N LEU A 693 10.68 -7.65 -43.18
CA LEU A 693 10.59 -8.53 -44.35
C LEU A 693 9.25 -8.41 -45.10
N ASN A 694 8.15 -8.14 -44.38
CA ASN A 694 6.84 -7.89 -45.00
C ASN A 694 6.77 -6.52 -45.70
N ASP A 695 7.41 -5.49 -45.14
CA ASP A 695 7.46 -4.15 -45.72
C ASP A 695 8.34 -4.08 -46.98
N LEU A 696 9.21 -5.06 -47.20
CA LEU A 696 10.07 -5.19 -48.39
C LEU A 696 9.37 -5.80 -49.62
N GLY A 697 8.06 -6.04 -49.57
CA GLY A 697 7.27 -6.37 -50.76
C GLY A 697 7.64 -7.71 -51.42
N ALA A 698 7.98 -8.73 -50.63
CA ALA A 698 8.13 -10.09 -51.15
C ALA A 698 6.74 -10.76 -51.26
N ASP A 699 6.30 -11.04 -52.50
CA ASP A 699 5.06 -11.75 -52.81
C ASP A 699 4.92 -13.04 -51.99
N MET A 700 4.00 -13.03 -51.03
CA MET A 700 3.78 -14.12 -50.07
C MET A 700 2.72 -15.12 -50.51
N ASP A 701 2.24 -15.08 -51.75
CA ASP A 701 1.30 -16.08 -52.28
C ASP A 701 1.97 -17.43 -52.61
N PHE A 702 3.30 -17.44 -52.82
CA PHE A 702 4.05 -18.67 -53.08
C PHE A 702 4.31 -19.50 -51.80
N PHE A 703 4.39 -18.85 -50.64
CA PHE A 703 4.72 -19.52 -49.37
C PHE A 703 3.49 -20.01 -48.59
N ILE A 704 2.36 -19.32 -48.69
CA ILE A 704 1.14 -19.68 -47.95
C ILE A 704 0.46 -20.92 -48.57
N HIS A 705 0.52 -21.09 -49.90
CA HIS A 705 -0.12 -22.23 -50.57
C HIS A 705 0.56 -23.59 -50.35
N LYS A 706 1.89 -23.63 -50.12
CA LYS A 706 2.59 -24.88 -49.77
C LYS A 706 2.65 -25.17 -48.27
N GLY A 707 2.51 -24.15 -47.42
CA GLY A 707 2.51 -24.31 -45.97
C GLY A 707 1.24 -24.97 -45.43
N SER A 708 0.08 -24.70 -46.06
CA SER A 708 -1.21 -25.24 -45.60
C SER A 708 -1.41 -26.72 -45.94
N GLU A 709 -0.85 -27.23 -47.03
CA GLU A 709 -0.90 -28.68 -47.34
C GLU A 709 -0.03 -29.49 -46.37
N PHE A 710 1.16 -28.97 -46.03
CA PHE A 710 2.09 -29.66 -45.13
C PHE A 710 1.57 -29.77 -43.69
N LEU A 711 0.85 -28.75 -43.20
CA LEU A 711 0.25 -28.76 -41.86
C LEU A 711 -1.04 -29.60 -41.80
N ARG A 712 -1.79 -29.71 -42.90
CA ARG A 712 -3.00 -30.54 -42.98
C ARG A 712 -2.65 -32.04 -43.02
N ASP A 713 -1.58 -32.39 -43.72
CA ASP A 713 -1.06 -33.77 -43.75
C ASP A 713 -0.41 -34.18 -42.42
N LEU A 714 0.25 -33.24 -41.71
CA LEU A 714 0.84 -33.53 -40.40
C LEU A 714 -0.22 -33.76 -39.30
N ILE A 715 -1.40 -33.13 -39.43
CA ILE A 715 -2.51 -33.27 -38.48
C ILE A 715 -3.35 -34.52 -38.77
N LEU A 716 -3.48 -34.93 -40.04
CA LEU A 716 -4.16 -36.17 -40.43
C LEU A 716 -3.33 -37.44 -40.19
N TRP A 717 -2.00 -37.33 -40.04
CA TRP A 717 -1.13 -38.48 -39.80
C TRP A 717 -1.05 -38.94 -38.33
N LYS A 718 -1.62 -38.19 -37.38
CA LYS A 718 -1.57 -38.53 -35.94
C LYS A 718 -2.68 -39.44 -35.42
N PHE A 719 -3.60 -39.89 -36.27
CA PHE A 719 -4.75 -40.73 -35.89
C PHE A 719 -4.81 -42.05 -36.67
N SER A 720 -3.72 -42.81 -36.76
CA SER A 720 -3.83 -44.25 -37.08
C SER A 720 -2.61 -45.06 -36.68
N ILE A 721 -2.84 -46.00 -35.75
CA ILE A 721 -2.17 -47.30 -35.59
C ILE A 721 -0.73 -47.31 -35.02
N PHE A 722 -0.69 -47.64 -33.73
CA PHE A 722 0.38 -48.41 -33.09
C PHE A 722 0.49 -49.81 -33.74
N ARG A 723 1.65 -50.17 -34.34
CA ARG A 723 2.39 -51.43 -34.06
C ARG A 723 3.50 -51.74 -35.09
N ARG A 724 4.70 -51.94 -34.51
CA ARG A 724 5.81 -52.82 -34.93
C ARG A 724 6.59 -52.46 -36.21
N ALA A 725 7.91 -52.58 -36.06
CA ALA A 725 8.98 -52.34 -37.02
C ALA A 725 9.27 -50.86 -37.34
N ASN A 726 10.16 -50.23 -36.57
CA ASN A 726 11.26 -49.41 -37.13
C ASN A 726 12.10 -48.68 -36.06
N ILE A 727 12.76 -49.44 -35.18
CA ILE A 727 13.83 -48.89 -34.33
C ILE A 727 14.99 -48.38 -35.20
N LEU A 728 15.25 -49.03 -36.34
CA LEU A 728 16.25 -48.58 -37.32
C LEU A 728 15.89 -47.25 -37.99
N LEU A 729 14.61 -46.98 -38.27
CA LEU A 729 14.18 -45.68 -38.80
C LEU A 729 14.25 -44.59 -37.73
N GLN A 730 13.95 -44.91 -36.46
CA GLN A 730 14.11 -43.95 -35.37
C GLN A 730 15.58 -43.63 -35.09
N ILE A 731 16.49 -44.61 -35.19
CA ILE A 731 17.94 -44.38 -35.09
C ILE A 731 18.43 -43.58 -36.30
N LEU A 732 17.93 -43.85 -37.51
CA LEU A 732 18.27 -43.08 -38.71
C LEU A 732 17.74 -41.65 -38.63
N ILE A 733 16.53 -41.43 -38.14
CA ILE A 733 15.95 -40.09 -37.91
C ILE A 733 16.70 -39.36 -36.80
N LEU A 734 17.13 -40.05 -35.73
CA LEU A 734 17.95 -39.46 -34.68
C LEU A 734 19.37 -39.14 -35.17
N LEU A 735 19.96 -39.96 -36.04
CA LEU A 735 21.24 -39.68 -36.70
C LEU A 735 21.12 -38.54 -37.70
N ILE A 736 20.05 -38.48 -38.49
CA ILE A 736 19.78 -37.37 -39.41
C ILE A 736 19.48 -36.10 -38.62
N ALA A 737 18.74 -36.16 -37.51
CA ALA A 737 18.48 -35.02 -36.63
C ALA A 737 19.77 -34.59 -35.91
N PHE A 738 20.61 -35.52 -35.47
CA PHE A 738 21.91 -35.23 -34.87
C PHE A 738 22.86 -34.60 -35.88
N TRP A 739 22.96 -35.14 -37.09
CA TRP A 739 23.77 -34.56 -38.17
C TRP A 739 23.17 -33.25 -38.71
N SER A 740 21.85 -33.07 -38.69
CA SER A 740 21.18 -31.81 -39.01
C SER A 740 21.39 -30.78 -37.92
N LEU A 741 21.41 -31.19 -36.65
CA LEU A 741 21.74 -30.33 -35.51
C LEU A 741 23.22 -29.99 -35.49
N VAL A 742 24.10 -30.91 -35.89
CA VAL A 742 25.54 -30.65 -36.08
C VAL A 742 25.77 -29.78 -37.31
N LEU A 743 25.03 -29.94 -38.41
CA LEU A 743 25.06 -29.04 -39.56
C LEU A 743 24.43 -27.69 -39.26
N LEU A 744 23.43 -27.63 -38.39
CA LEU A 744 22.81 -26.40 -37.91
C LEU A 744 23.74 -25.72 -36.92
N LEU A 745 24.39 -26.44 -36.01
CA LEU A 745 25.44 -25.94 -35.15
C LEU A 745 26.60 -25.47 -36.01
N ILE A 746 27.14 -26.26 -36.93
CA ILE A 746 28.17 -25.83 -37.89
C ILE A 746 27.67 -24.63 -38.72
N LYS A 747 26.41 -24.56 -39.18
CA LYS A 747 25.85 -23.38 -39.87
C LYS A 747 25.65 -22.18 -38.95
N VAL A 748 25.40 -22.38 -37.66
CA VAL A 748 25.19 -21.35 -36.63
C VAL A 748 26.54 -20.87 -36.13
N THR A 749 27.54 -21.72 -35.92
CA THR A 749 28.95 -21.37 -35.69
C THR A 749 29.56 -20.74 -36.94
N LEU A 750 29.20 -21.19 -38.15
CA LEU A 750 29.57 -20.56 -39.43
C LEU A 750 28.73 -19.31 -39.75
N ARG A 751 27.58 -19.06 -39.10
CA ARG A 751 26.78 -17.81 -39.24
C ARG A 751 27.18 -16.79 -38.19
N LEU A 752 27.40 -17.20 -36.95
CA LEU A 752 27.95 -16.40 -35.85
C LEU A 752 29.43 -16.03 -36.09
N SER A 753 30.16 -16.78 -36.92
CA SER A 753 31.47 -16.34 -37.44
C SER A 753 31.39 -15.54 -38.76
N LYS A 754 30.19 -15.30 -39.32
CA LYS A 754 29.99 -14.64 -40.62
C LYS A 754 29.32 -13.26 -40.58
N ASP A 755 29.19 -12.66 -39.41
CA ASP A 755 28.96 -11.21 -39.28
C ASP A 755 30.23 -10.47 -38.83
N VAL A 756 31.40 -10.97 -39.21
CA VAL A 756 32.57 -10.11 -39.41
C VAL A 756 32.35 -9.37 -40.73
N CYS A 757 32.43 -8.04 -40.71
CA CYS A 757 32.30 -7.20 -41.91
C CYS A 757 33.04 -7.82 -43.10
N LYS A 758 32.31 -8.18 -44.16
CA LYS A 758 32.84 -8.73 -45.43
C LYS A 758 33.54 -7.65 -46.28
N CYS A 759 34.30 -6.77 -45.65
CA CYS A 759 35.05 -5.74 -46.30
C CYS A 759 36.49 -6.24 -46.51
N GLY A 760 36.77 -6.81 -47.69
CA GLY A 760 38.01 -7.56 -48.00
C GLY A 760 39.27 -6.73 -48.32
N GLY A 761 39.30 -5.43 -48.01
CA GLY A 761 40.47 -4.58 -48.27
C GLY A 761 41.55 -4.70 -47.19
N SER A 762 42.82 -4.80 -47.55
CA SER A 762 43.93 -4.71 -46.59
C SER A 762 44.02 -3.30 -45.99
N LEU A 763 44.28 -3.19 -44.68
CA LEU A 763 44.55 -1.94 -43.97
C LEU A 763 46.02 -1.84 -43.51
N ARG A 764 46.90 -2.69 -44.05
CA ARG A 764 48.33 -2.66 -43.72
C ARG A 764 48.95 -1.30 -44.00
N GLY A 765 49.65 -0.77 -43.01
CA GLY A 765 50.29 0.55 -43.07
C GLY A 765 49.39 1.72 -42.72
N GLN A 766 48.13 1.47 -42.33
CA GLN A 766 47.25 2.48 -41.74
C GLN A 766 47.34 2.44 -40.20
N THR A 767 47.41 3.63 -39.58
CA THR A 767 47.42 3.80 -38.11
C THR A 767 46.07 4.32 -37.63
N VAL A 768 45.47 3.66 -36.64
CA VAL A 768 44.15 4.01 -36.09
C VAL A 768 44.22 4.17 -34.58
N VAL A 769 43.72 5.30 -34.07
CA VAL A 769 43.53 5.54 -32.63
C VAL A 769 42.08 5.23 -32.27
N LEU A 770 41.86 4.42 -31.22
CA LEU A 770 40.53 4.10 -30.70
C LEU A 770 40.43 4.38 -29.20
N THR A 771 39.33 5.02 -28.78
CA THR A 771 38.97 5.23 -27.36
C THR A 771 38.00 4.14 -26.88
N GLY A 772 38.13 3.66 -25.64
CA GLY A 772 37.22 2.65 -25.07
C GLY A 772 37.29 1.31 -25.79
N ALA A 773 38.45 0.98 -26.36
CA ALA A 773 38.66 -0.20 -27.19
C ALA A 773 38.85 -1.51 -26.40
N GLU A 774 38.84 -1.45 -25.08
CA GLU A 774 38.95 -2.61 -24.20
C GLU A 774 37.63 -3.39 -24.00
N SER A 775 36.48 -2.83 -24.40
CA SER A 775 35.17 -3.47 -24.22
C SER A 775 34.14 -3.03 -25.26
N GLY A 776 33.01 -3.75 -25.33
CA GLY A 776 31.86 -3.37 -26.17
C GLY A 776 32.19 -3.21 -27.66
N LEU A 777 31.61 -2.19 -28.29
CA LEU A 777 31.78 -1.92 -29.72
C LEU A 777 33.24 -1.59 -30.08
N GLY A 778 33.97 -0.85 -29.23
CA GLY A 778 35.37 -0.49 -29.47
C GLY A 778 36.31 -1.70 -29.52
N TYR A 779 36.02 -2.73 -28.72
CA TYR A 779 36.76 -4.00 -28.75
C TYR A 779 36.56 -4.75 -30.07
N GLU A 780 35.32 -4.89 -30.53
CA GLU A 780 35.01 -5.56 -31.81
C GLU A 780 35.58 -4.80 -33.00
N MET A 781 35.56 -3.45 -32.96
CA MET A 781 36.22 -2.62 -33.99
C MET A 781 37.74 -2.82 -34.00
N SER A 782 38.38 -2.88 -32.82
CA SER A 782 39.81 -3.15 -32.72
C SER A 782 40.17 -4.52 -33.29
N LEU A 783 39.36 -5.54 -33.00
CA LEU A 783 39.51 -6.88 -33.56
C LEU A 783 39.40 -6.89 -35.08
N ALA A 784 38.36 -6.25 -35.63
CA ALA A 784 38.10 -6.23 -37.07
C ALA A 784 39.16 -5.43 -37.85
N LEU A 785 39.63 -4.30 -37.33
CA LEU A 785 40.66 -3.47 -37.96
C LEU A 785 42.03 -4.16 -37.90
N MET A 786 42.36 -4.77 -36.75
CA MET A 786 43.63 -5.47 -36.56
C MET A 786 43.71 -6.75 -37.40
N ALA A 787 42.61 -7.49 -37.55
CA ALA A 787 42.53 -8.66 -38.46
C ALA A 787 42.82 -8.29 -39.94
N ARG A 788 42.70 -7.01 -40.30
CA ARG A 788 43.01 -6.48 -41.64
C ARG A 788 44.40 -5.86 -41.74
N GLY A 789 45.20 -5.97 -40.68
CA GLY A 789 46.60 -5.53 -40.63
C GLY A 789 46.81 -4.05 -40.28
N ALA A 790 45.80 -3.35 -39.76
CA ALA A 790 45.96 -1.97 -39.28
C ALA A 790 46.83 -1.92 -38.02
N ARG A 791 47.58 -0.83 -37.84
CA ARG A 791 48.26 -0.50 -36.58
C ARG A 791 47.26 0.18 -35.66
N ILE A 792 47.01 -0.40 -34.48
CA ILE A 792 46.03 0.08 -33.51
C ILE A 792 46.70 0.74 -32.32
N ILE A 793 46.28 1.97 -31.98
CA ILE A 793 46.63 2.64 -30.74
C ILE A 793 45.38 2.69 -29.87
N MET A 794 45.37 1.84 -28.86
CA MET A 794 44.25 1.63 -27.95
C MET A 794 44.41 2.55 -26.73
N GLY A 795 43.58 3.58 -26.65
CA GLY A 795 43.47 4.44 -25.47
C GLY A 795 42.50 3.83 -24.46
N THR A 796 42.98 3.52 -23.26
CA THR A 796 42.16 2.94 -22.18
C THR A 796 42.36 3.66 -20.86
N LYS A 797 41.30 3.79 -20.05
CA LYS A 797 41.40 4.36 -18.71
C LYS A 797 42.25 3.49 -17.78
N SER A 798 42.14 2.17 -17.92
CA SER A 798 42.91 1.18 -17.15
C SER A 798 43.87 0.41 -18.06
N LEU A 799 45.17 0.63 -17.86
CA LEU A 799 46.22 -0.11 -18.58
C LEU A 799 46.12 -1.63 -18.36
N LYS A 800 45.75 -2.07 -17.15
CA LYS A 800 45.60 -3.49 -16.83
C LYS A 800 44.51 -4.16 -17.68
N VAL A 801 43.37 -3.48 -17.83
CA VAL A 801 42.24 -3.97 -18.63
C VAL A 801 42.59 -3.92 -20.12
N GLY A 802 43.19 -2.82 -20.59
CA GLY A 802 43.64 -2.66 -21.97
C GLY A 802 44.66 -3.71 -22.41
N ILE A 803 45.68 -3.99 -21.57
CA ILE A 803 46.68 -5.04 -21.85
C ILE A 803 46.02 -6.42 -21.91
N SER A 804 45.01 -6.70 -21.08
CA SER A 804 44.27 -7.95 -21.14
C SER A 804 43.47 -8.09 -22.45
N ALA A 805 42.78 -7.03 -22.88
CA ALA A 805 42.06 -6.99 -24.14
C ALA A 805 43.01 -7.15 -25.34
N CYS A 806 44.12 -6.41 -25.35
CA CYS A 806 45.18 -6.51 -26.34
C CYS A 806 45.70 -7.94 -26.52
N LYS A 807 46.01 -8.66 -25.43
CA LYS A 807 46.45 -10.06 -25.50
C LYS A 807 45.43 -10.98 -26.17
N LYS A 808 44.13 -10.77 -25.89
CA LYS A 808 43.06 -11.55 -26.52
C LYS A 808 42.94 -11.24 -28.01
N ILE A 809 43.00 -9.96 -28.39
CA ILE A 809 42.93 -9.53 -29.78
C ILE A 809 44.13 -10.08 -30.58
N MET A 810 45.35 -10.01 -30.03
CA MET A 810 46.54 -10.60 -30.64
C MET A 810 46.39 -12.12 -30.83
N ALA A 811 45.85 -12.82 -29.82
CA ALA A 811 45.63 -14.26 -29.90
C ALA A 811 44.61 -14.67 -30.96
N ILE A 812 43.58 -13.84 -31.21
CA ILE A 812 42.53 -14.12 -32.19
C ILE A 812 42.98 -13.73 -33.61
N THR A 813 43.64 -12.59 -33.76
CA THR A 813 44.02 -12.04 -35.08
C THR A 813 45.34 -12.59 -35.62
N GLY A 814 46.23 -13.04 -34.74
CA GLY A 814 47.60 -13.44 -35.09
C GLY A 814 48.54 -12.27 -35.44
N GLU A 815 48.05 -11.03 -35.35
CA GLU A 815 48.83 -9.81 -35.60
C GLU A 815 49.35 -9.23 -34.28
N SER A 816 50.44 -8.46 -34.31
CA SER A 816 51.05 -7.84 -33.12
C SER A 816 51.06 -6.30 -33.16
N ASN A 817 50.45 -5.70 -34.18
CA ASN A 817 50.44 -4.26 -34.44
C ASN A 817 49.41 -3.50 -33.58
N ILE A 818 49.45 -3.67 -32.26
CA ILE A 818 48.57 -2.97 -31.32
C ILE A 818 49.36 -2.45 -30.11
N LEU A 819 49.13 -1.19 -29.76
CA LEU A 819 49.77 -0.48 -28.67
C LEU A 819 48.71 0.01 -27.68
N VAL A 820 48.86 -0.31 -26.40
CA VAL A 820 47.96 0.14 -25.33
C VAL A 820 48.58 1.35 -24.62
N ARG A 821 47.82 2.43 -24.49
CA ARG A 821 48.24 3.67 -23.84
C ARG A 821 47.15 4.15 -22.88
N LYS A 822 47.55 4.81 -21.79
CA LYS A 822 46.62 5.34 -20.79
C LYS A 822 45.92 6.57 -21.38
N LEU A 823 44.59 6.54 -21.39
CA LEU A 823 43.75 7.65 -21.80
C LEU A 823 42.52 7.68 -20.91
N ASP A 824 42.44 8.66 -20.01
CA ASP A 824 41.22 8.95 -19.26
C ASP A 824 40.56 10.20 -19.84
N LEU A 825 39.47 10.02 -20.59
CA LEU A 825 38.74 11.14 -21.21
C LEU A 825 38.10 12.10 -20.19
N SER A 826 38.01 11.71 -18.91
CA SER A 826 37.55 12.59 -17.84
C SER A 826 38.66 13.51 -17.28
N SER A 827 39.91 13.39 -17.72
CA SER A 827 41.04 14.22 -17.30
C SER A 827 41.71 14.87 -18.52
N LEU A 828 41.62 16.20 -18.64
CA LEU A 828 42.19 16.92 -19.79
C LEU A 828 43.73 16.83 -19.80
N GLU A 829 44.37 16.69 -18.65
CA GLU A 829 45.80 16.40 -18.56
C GLU A 829 46.12 15.02 -19.14
N SER A 830 45.35 13.98 -18.80
CA SER A 830 45.54 12.64 -19.39
C SER A 830 45.36 12.65 -20.91
N VAL A 831 44.43 13.47 -21.44
CA VAL A 831 44.21 13.61 -22.88
C VAL A 831 45.41 14.27 -23.57
N ARG A 832 46.00 15.31 -22.96
CA ARG A 832 47.19 15.98 -23.51
C ARG A 832 48.40 15.05 -23.57
N LEU A 833 48.70 14.37 -22.47
CA LEU A 833 49.83 13.43 -22.40
C LEU A 833 49.70 12.29 -23.41
N PHE A 834 48.48 11.77 -23.60
CA PHE A 834 48.22 10.75 -24.62
C PHE A 834 48.44 11.30 -26.03
N ALA A 835 47.91 12.48 -26.34
CA ALA A 835 48.05 13.08 -27.66
C ALA A 835 49.50 13.44 -27.98
N GLU A 836 50.26 13.99 -27.03
CA GLU A 836 51.70 14.26 -27.16
C GLU A 836 52.47 12.99 -27.49
N ALA A 837 52.26 11.90 -26.74
CA ALA A 837 52.91 10.62 -27.02
C ALA A 837 52.59 10.09 -28.42
N VAL A 838 51.34 10.20 -28.88
CA VAL A 838 50.95 9.80 -30.24
C VAL A 838 51.62 10.68 -31.30
N MET A 839 51.70 11.99 -31.07
CA MET A 839 52.33 12.94 -32.00
C MET A 839 53.85 12.75 -32.11
N GLU A 840 54.51 12.32 -31.02
CA GLU A 840 55.95 12.05 -31.00
C GLU A 840 56.30 10.70 -31.65
N GLU A 841 55.52 9.66 -31.36
CA GLU A 841 55.83 8.29 -31.79
C GLU A 841 55.29 7.94 -33.18
N GLU A 842 54.22 8.59 -33.64
CA GLU A 842 53.55 8.25 -34.89
C GLU A 842 53.72 9.32 -35.96
N SER A 843 54.24 8.91 -37.11
CA SER A 843 54.43 9.79 -38.26
C SER A 843 53.16 10.02 -39.09
N ARG A 844 52.08 9.25 -38.82
CA ARG A 844 50.78 9.30 -39.49
C ARG A 844 49.62 8.81 -38.61
N LEU A 845 48.40 9.28 -38.89
CA LEU A 845 47.12 8.87 -38.30
C LEU A 845 46.02 8.86 -39.37
N ASP A 846 45.51 7.68 -39.68
CA ASP A 846 44.55 7.43 -40.77
C ASP A 846 43.10 7.40 -40.29
N ALA A 847 42.87 7.01 -39.04
CA ALA A 847 41.56 7.17 -38.42
C ALA A 847 41.65 7.45 -36.91
N LEU A 848 40.77 8.35 -36.44
CA LEU A 848 40.51 8.57 -35.01
C LEU A 848 39.07 8.14 -34.72
N VAL A 849 38.89 7.17 -33.83
CA VAL A 849 37.59 6.60 -33.47
C VAL A 849 37.26 6.92 -32.02
N LEU A 850 36.22 7.74 -31.82
CA LEU A 850 35.74 8.20 -30.53
C LEU A 850 34.51 7.40 -30.10
N SER A 851 34.73 6.15 -29.70
CA SER A 851 33.69 5.19 -29.31
C SER A 851 33.38 5.13 -27.81
N GLU A 852 34.21 5.72 -26.94
CA GLU A 852 34.03 5.61 -25.49
C GLU A 852 32.84 6.46 -25.02
N LYS A 853 32.09 5.90 -24.06
CA LYS A 853 30.93 6.54 -23.43
C LYS A 853 30.90 6.22 -21.94
N THR A 854 30.72 7.25 -21.14
CA THR A 854 30.52 7.17 -19.69
C THR A 854 29.06 7.50 -19.38
N PHE A 855 28.43 6.71 -18.51
CA PHE A 855 27.12 6.99 -17.93
C PHE A 855 27.15 6.67 -16.43
N LEU A 856 26.71 7.63 -15.61
CA LEU A 856 26.56 7.47 -14.16
C LEU A 856 25.26 8.15 -13.72
N SER A 857 24.58 7.54 -12.75
CA SER A 857 23.28 8.00 -12.25
C SER A 857 23.36 9.20 -11.31
N LYS A 858 24.55 9.57 -10.85
CA LYS A 858 24.78 10.68 -9.92
C LYS A 858 25.74 11.70 -10.52
N LYS A 859 25.57 12.96 -10.12
CA LYS A 859 26.46 14.07 -10.50
C LYS A 859 27.83 13.86 -9.85
N TYR A 860 28.87 13.84 -10.67
CA TYR A 860 30.26 13.94 -10.24
C TYR A 860 30.94 15.05 -11.04
N LEU A 861 32.02 15.60 -10.51
CA LEU A 861 32.88 16.52 -11.23
C LEU A 861 34.15 15.79 -11.66
N THR A 862 34.67 16.16 -12.83
CA THR A 862 36.03 15.81 -13.26
C THR A 862 37.06 16.55 -12.42
N GLU A 863 38.33 16.13 -12.49
CA GLU A 863 39.46 16.84 -11.87
C GLU A 863 39.59 18.28 -12.41
N ASP A 864 39.12 18.51 -13.64
CA ASP A 864 39.07 19.82 -14.31
C ASP A 864 37.80 20.64 -13.97
N ASN A 865 37.00 20.22 -12.96
CA ASN A 865 35.76 20.87 -12.51
C ASN A 865 34.61 20.94 -13.56
N PHE A 866 34.57 19.99 -14.50
CA PHE A 866 33.40 19.82 -15.38
C PHE A 866 32.47 18.74 -14.83
N GLU A 867 31.16 18.85 -15.11
CA GLU A 867 30.25 17.73 -14.89
C GLU A 867 30.74 16.50 -15.67
N LEU A 868 30.84 15.35 -15.00
CA LEU A 868 31.57 14.18 -15.49
C LEU A 868 31.08 13.66 -16.84
N LEU A 869 29.77 13.62 -17.11
CA LEU A 869 29.25 13.16 -18.39
C LEU A 869 29.61 14.13 -19.52
N MET A 870 29.52 15.43 -19.29
CA MET A 870 29.98 16.45 -20.24
C MET A 870 31.51 16.41 -20.43
N GLY A 871 32.26 16.24 -19.34
CA GLY A 871 33.71 16.11 -19.32
C GLY A 871 34.20 14.91 -20.14
N ALA A 872 33.74 13.72 -19.79
CA ALA A 872 34.21 12.46 -20.38
C ALA A 872 33.66 12.20 -21.79
N ASN A 873 32.40 12.57 -22.07
CA ASN A 873 31.78 12.24 -23.37
C ASN A 873 31.94 13.34 -24.42
N TYR A 874 32.22 14.59 -24.01
CA TYR A 874 32.35 15.71 -24.95
C TYR A 874 33.70 16.44 -24.84
N PHE A 875 34.04 17.03 -23.69
CA PHE A 875 35.25 17.87 -23.59
C PHE A 875 36.56 17.10 -23.82
N GLY A 876 36.68 15.90 -23.24
CA GLY A 876 37.83 15.01 -23.49
C GLY A 876 37.97 14.64 -24.97
N PRO A 877 36.95 14.04 -25.62
CA PRO A 877 36.97 13.74 -27.05
C PRO A 877 37.18 14.97 -27.95
N PHE A 878 36.61 16.12 -27.60
CA PHE A 878 36.82 17.40 -28.29
C PHE A 878 38.30 17.80 -28.25
N LEU A 879 38.92 17.80 -27.07
CA LEU A 879 40.32 18.16 -26.91
C LEU A 879 41.24 17.17 -27.64
N LEU A 880 40.99 15.86 -27.49
CA LEU A 880 41.78 14.82 -28.16
C LEU A 880 41.75 14.99 -29.68
N THR A 881 40.56 15.27 -30.23
CA THR A 881 40.37 15.51 -31.66
C THR A 881 41.16 16.73 -32.10
N HIS A 882 41.11 17.83 -31.34
CA HIS A 882 41.81 19.07 -31.65
C HIS A 882 43.34 18.90 -31.64
N LEU A 883 43.88 18.17 -30.66
CA LEU A 883 45.32 17.93 -30.54
C LEU A 883 45.88 17.01 -31.63
N LEU A 884 45.13 15.97 -32.01
CA LEU A 884 45.53 15.03 -33.07
C LEU A 884 45.14 15.50 -34.48
N PHE A 885 44.40 16.61 -34.58
CA PHE A 885 43.91 17.15 -35.84
C PHE A 885 45.02 17.42 -36.88
N PRO A 886 46.18 18.03 -36.51
CA PRO A 886 47.26 18.26 -37.46
C PRO A 886 47.81 16.96 -38.07
N LEU A 887 47.86 15.88 -37.28
CA LEU A 887 48.34 14.58 -37.74
C LEU A 887 47.34 13.91 -38.69
N LEU A 888 46.03 14.01 -38.41
CA LEU A 888 44.96 13.56 -39.32
C LEU A 888 45.05 14.28 -40.68
N LEU A 889 45.21 15.61 -40.67
CA LEU A 889 45.29 16.39 -41.91
C LEU A 889 46.57 16.09 -42.72
N ARG A 890 47.71 15.93 -42.04
CA ARG A 890 48.99 15.59 -42.70
C ARG A 890 48.98 14.19 -43.30
N SER A 891 48.25 13.26 -42.69
CA SER A 891 48.23 11.85 -43.09
C SER A 891 47.27 11.57 -44.23
N GLY A 892 46.15 12.28 -44.28
CA GLY A 892 45.15 12.14 -45.32
C GLY A 892 45.66 12.61 -46.69
N LYS A 893 45.43 11.81 -47.72
CA LYS A 893 45.70 12.17 -49.12
C LYS A 893 44.38 12.39 -49.87
N PRO A 894 44.32 13.21 -50.94
CA PRO A 894 43.10 13.39 -51.72
C PRO A 894 42.48 12.08 -52.24
N SER A 895 43.31 11.05 -52.49
CA SER A 895 42.88 9.72 -52.95
C SER A 895 42.53 8.74 -51.82
N ASP A 896 42.97 8.99 -50.59
CA ASP A 896 42.65 8.18 -49.40
C ASP A 896 42.72 9.10 -48.16
N PRO A 897 41.60 9.79 -47.84
CA PRO A 897 41.59 10.76 -46.77
C PRO A 897 41.54 10.05 -45.40
N SER A 898 42.16 10.67 -44.39
CA SER A 898 42.00 10.26 -43.00
C SER A 898 40.54 10.41 -42.55
N ARG A 899 40.11 9.64 -41.56
CA ARG A 899 38.70 9.57 -41.13
C ARG A 899 38.56 9.91 -39.64
N LEU A 900 37.52 10.64 -39.30
CA LEU A 900 37.14 10.88 -37.91
C LEU A 900 35.79 10.22 -37.67
N VAL A 901 35.73 9.29 -36.72
CA VAL A 901 34.53 8.46 -36.48
C VAL A 901 33.99 8.75 -35.09
N PHE A 902 32.73 9.17 -34.99
CA PHE A 902 32.06 9.42 -33.72
C PHE A 902 31.05 8.31 -33.41
N GLY A 903 31.30 7.56 -32.33
CA GLY A 903 30.25 6.70 -31.78
C GLY A 903 29.24 7.56 -31.05
N LEU A 904 27.98 7.64 -31.51
CA LEU A 904 26.92 8.42 -30.86
C LEU A 904 25.79 7.49 -30.40
N HIS A 905 25.23 7.76 -29.22
CA HIS A 905 24.01 7.09 -28.75
C HIS A 905 22.77 7.83 -29.28
N SER A 906 21.70 7.11 -29.63
CA SER A 906 20.46 7.68 -30.25
C SER A 906 19.81 8.80 -29.43
N SER A 907 20.15 8.92 -28.16
CA SER A 907 19.74 10.03 -27.28
C SER A 907 20.17 11.42 -27.77
N TYR A 908 21.16 11.54 -28.66
CA TYR A 908 21.49 12.84 -29.26
C TYR A 908 20.29 13.44 -30.01
N GLN A 909 19.30 12.64 -30.44
CA GLN A 909 18.14 13.13 -31.19
C GLN A 909 17.23 14.02 -30.34
N TRP A 910 17.07 13.69 -29.06
CA TRP A 910 16.20 14.40 -28.11
C TRP A 910 16.95 15.15 -27.01
N GLY A 911 18.28 15.00 -26.92
CA GLY A 911 19.10 15.76 -25.98
C GLY A 911 19.10 17.27 -26.26
N GLU A 912 19.01 18.06 -25.20
CA GLU A 912 19.02 19.53 -25.26
C GLU A 912 20.33 20.08 -24.67
N LEU A 913 21.06 20.91 -25.43
CA LEU A 913 22.31 21.52 -24.98
C LEU A 913 22.06 22.92 -24.41
N LYS A 914 22.10 23.03 -23.07
CA LYS A 914 21.93 24.31 -22.35
C LYS A 914 23.29 24.96 -22.09
N LEU A 915 23.69 25.90 -22.94
CA LEU A 915 25.00 26.55 -22.87
C LEU A 915 25.25 27.30 -21.54
N ASN A 916 24.19 27.80 -20.90
CA ASN A 916 24.25 28.45 -19.60
C ASN A 916 24.26 27.47 -18.41
N ASN A 917 24.25 26.16 -18.65
CA ASN A 917 24.17 25.14 -17.61
C ASN A 917 24.90 23.83 -17.99
N LEU A 918 26.08 23.94 -18.62
CA LEU A 918 26.84 22.76 -19.06
C LEU A 918 27.30 21.87 -17.90
N ASN A 919 27.49 22.45 -16.72
CA ASN A 919 27.85 21.75 -15.49
C ASN A 919 26.66 21.26 -14.65
N SER A 920 25.42 21.38 -15.17
CA SER A 920 24.20 20.98 -14.47
C SER A 920 24.13 21.56 -13.04
N GLU A 921 24.42 22.86 -12.89
CA GLU A 921 24.54 23.57 -11.61
C GLU A 921 23.20 23.77 -10.92
N PHE A 922 22.12 23.95 -11.69
CA PHE A 922 20.77 24.16 -11.15
C PHE A 922 20.03 22.86 -10.83
N ALA A 923 20.17 21.84 -11.68
CA ALA A 923 19.56 20.53 -11.54
C ALA A 923 20.34 19.52 -12.39
N PHE A 924 20.57 18.33 -11.85
CA PHE A 924 21.22 17.23 -12.56
C PHE A 924 20.25 16.07 -12.75
N ASP A 925 20.01 15.73 -14.01
CA ASP A 925 19.31 14.52 -14.43
C ASP A 925 20.27 13.73 -15.32
N ALA A 926 20.57 12.49 -14.95
CA ALA A 926 21.60 11.69 -15.61
C ALA A 926 21.27 11.41 -17.09
N SER A 927 20.00 11.16 -17.41
CA SER A 927 19.53 10.87 -18.77
C SER A 927 19.62 12.10 -19.67
N ARG A 928 19.21 13.27 -19.17
CA ARG A 928 19.29 14.56 -19.86
C ARG A 928 20.74 15.04 -19.99
N ALA A 929 21.56 14.91 -18.95
CA ALA A 929 22.98 15.27 -18.99
C ALA A 929 23.75 14.36 -19.98
N PHE A 930 23.49 13.05 -19.97
CA PHE A 930 24.03 12.13 -20.96
C PHE A 930 23.57 12.49 -22.37
N ALA A 931 22.27 12.69 -22.61
CA ALA A 931 21.75 13.07 -23.91
C ALA A 931 22.27 14.42 -24.40
N ALA A 932 22.45 15.41 -23.51
CA ALA A 932 23.08 16.69 -23.80
C ALA A 932 24.55 16.52 -24.22
N SER A 933 25.32 15.65 -23.55
CA SER A 933 26.69 15.34 -23.95
C SER A 933 26.76 14.69 -25.35
N GLN A 934 25.81 13.81 -25.69
CA GLN A 934 25.71 13.20 -27.01
C GLN A 934 25.29 14.23 -28.08
N ARG A 935 24.39 15.15 -27.74
CA ARG A 935 23.98 16.28 -28.60
C ARG A 935 25.16 17.22 -28.88
N ALA A 936 25.96 17.55 -27.88
CA ALA A 936 27.16 18.35 -28.04
C ALA A 936 28.18 17.69 -28.98
N GLN A 937 28.40 16.39 -28.80
CA GLN A 937 29.30 15.61 -29.67
C GLN A 937 28.78 15.53 -31.11
N PHE A 938 27.47 15.38 -31.31
CA PHE A 938 26.85 15.45 -32.64
C PHE A 938 27.04 16.82 -33.30
N TYR A 939 26.81 17.92 -32.58
CA TYR A 939 27.04 19.26 -33.13
C TYR A 939 28.50 19.49 -33.50
N PHE A 940 29.43 19.00 -32.69
CA PHE A 940 30.86 19.07 -33.00
C PHE A 940 31.23 18.27 -34.25
N ALA A 941 30.75 17.03 -34.38
CA ALA A 941 30.96 16.22 -35.57
C ALA A 941 30.40 16.89 -36.84
N ARG A 942 29.19 17.46 -36.75
CA ARG A 942 28.56 18.21 -37.85
C ARG A 942 29.36 19.44 -38.23
N GLU A 943 29.84 20.21 -37.27
CA GLU A 943 30.63 21.41 -37.53
C GLU A 943 31.98 21.07 -38.18
N LEU A 944 32.66 20.01 -37.74
CA LEU A 944 33.88 19.53 -38.38
C LEU A 944 33.64 19.09 -39.83
N SER A 945 32.54 18.36 -40.08
CA SER A 945 32.14 17.95 -41.43
C SER A 945 31.92 19.15 -42.37
N LEU A 946 31.32 20.24 -41.85
CA LEU A 946 31.10 21.46 -42.62
C LEU A 946 32.39 22.24 -42.90
N ARG A 947 33.27 22.36 -41.90
CA ARG A 947 34.54 23.11 -42.01
C ARG A 947 35.58 22.39 -42.87
N PHE A 948 35.62 21.06 -42.82
CA PHE A 948 36.68 20.26 -43.43
C PHE A 948 36.13 19.24 -44.41
N LYS A 949 35.71 19.71 -45.60
CA LYS A 949 35.13 18.87 -46.67
C LYS A 949 36.04 17.73 -47.17
N HIS A 950 37.35 17.83 -46.91
CA HIS A 950 38.34 16.84 -47.32
C HIS A 950 38.68 15.81 -46.23
N LEU A 951 38.06 15.92 -45.04
CA LEU A 951 38.18 14.96 -43.94
C LEU A 951 36.80 14.32 -43.70
N PRO A 952 36.57 13.07 -44.14
CA PRO A 952 35.34 12.36 -43.82
C PRO A 952 35.12 12.26 -42.30
N VAL A 953 34.01 12.85 -41.85
CA VAL A 953 33.49 12.68 -40.49
C VAL A 953 32.32 11.72 -40.56
N ILE A 954 32.44 10.59 -39.87
CA ILE A 954 31.51 9.45 -39.91
C ILE A 954 30.77 9.33 -38.59
#